data_AF-A0A6F8ZU51-F1
#
_entry.id   AF-A0A6F8ZU51-F1
#
_cell.length_a   1.000
_cell.length_b   1.000
_cell.length_c   1.000
_cell.angle_alpha   90.00
_cell.angle_beta   90.00
_cell.angle_gamma   90.00
#
_symmetry.space_group_name_H-M   'P 1'
#
loop_
_entity.id
_entity.type
_entity.pdbx_description
1 polymer ?
#
loop_
_entity_poly.entity_id
_entity_poly.type
_entity_poly.pdbx_seq_one_letter_code
_entity_poly.pdbx_strand_id
1 'polypeptide(L)'
;MRMDSLESGLDFIEFLGERKSTMSDRKELRDIYNLEFKCREGMKYPNFSNVLYALLKFNKVHIRQGKLYFNVKPQVRVYYCDQWRRSSVLQQQDNITPQENGGAPEPFSPLLPSSSSSATPVNTVLTPKKRLAKEIIQSLKVNRAELTSDKGGIEITSDPEMANGKVTFSVERLQEMFVVKFYISNKGASRVHFTYYTALHRIRCFTLMDEKRVTRACPLFLCPGESYDVEVHYWLHHYGHFPATMYFEFCTESDPPGSSKPFCIVREMEASARTHLAVALGPLAPYKPYQMVPYKPVDTVRVEGEPPERSVVQPLKLRDYKYPFYLKDLAKHRLEDSEYLSPTARQKLSSVRNLLKCPLKMRNYHHRFHLLLHLEEIQMEVDIKRYDLHNQTMTQDRDNRRLLVLQVPGVTENRPSVLRGDCLKVSKSEEKVQPITVYTGYVHRVELERVKLGFSKRLVQSFISNTRFDVEFTINRFPLKLQHRAVDLAEQHRLDKVLFPLGSVVRTTPIPKLSMFNRQLENNPEQHAAVHRIVSGASKPAPYLVFGPPGTGKTITLVEAMNQLNRVDPLCHILACAPSNSASDLLCQRLLGHMDPHCVYRLYASSRPLSTVPQNLLKHCNWDASQDSFVFPTKEFLMGYKVIITTLVTAGRLVSGGIPVGHFTHVFIDESGQAVEPESIIGIAGLLHPEEGQLVLAGDPQQLGPTLRSPLALQYGMGLSLLERLMKDNPLYQKDGEFGHFDSRFVTKLLRNYRSHPAILKIPNELFYEKELQGFPLIFHGVLGKDEREANSPSFFNVSEIEVLVDYLTKLMETQGKKGLPKLSPKDIGIIAPYRKQVEKIQKALNFVKELSQWKDIKELKVNPVL
;
A
#
# COMPACT_ATOMS: atom_id res chain seq x y z
N MET A 1 8.71 38.59 -12.44
CA MET A 1 8.85 39.39 -11.19
C MET A 1 9.10 38.40 -10.07
N ARG A 2 10.16 38.55 -9.27
CA ARG A 2 10.53 37.54 -8.24
C ARG A 2 9.55 37.63 -7.05
N MET A 3 8.86 36.53 -6.75
CA MET A 3 7.94 36.44 -5.60
C MET A 3 8.68 36.67 -4.28
N ASP A 4 9.93 36.24 -4.21
CA ASP A 4 10.87 36.40 -3.10
C ASP A 4 10.99 37.86 -2.62
N SER A 5 10.87 38.84 -3.53
CA SER A 5 10.87 40.27 -3.18
C SER A 5 9.57 40.75 -2.52
N LEU A 6 8.45 40.09 -2.78
CA LEU A 6 7.18 40.37 -2.10
C LEU A 6 7.12 39.65 -0.74
N GLU A 7 7.56 38.39 -0.69
CA GLU A 7 7.63 37.59 0.54
C GLU A 7 8.56 38.25 1.57
N SER A 8 9.80 38.55 1.18
CA SER A 8 10.76 39.31 2.00
C SER A 8 10.26 40.71 2.40
N GLY A 9 9.30 41.27 1.66
CA GLY A 9 8.66 42.54 2.01
C GLY A 9 7.54 42.41 3.04
N LEU A 10 6.79 41.32 2.99
CA LEU A 10 5.75 41.01 3.98
C LEU A 10 6.37 40.60 5.32
N ASP A 11 7.44 39.81 5.28
CA ASP A 11 8.22 39.46 6.48
C ASP A 11 8.89 40.71 7.08
N PHE A 12 9.39 41.63 6.26
CA PHE A 12 9.91 42.92 6.74
C PHE A 12 8.81 43.78 7.37
N ILE A 13 7.61 43.81 6.78
CA ILE A 13 6.45 44.44 7.42
C ILE A 13 6.16 43.76 8.76
N GLU A 14 6.08 42.43 8.85
CA GLU A 14 5.82 41.74 10.11
C GLU A 14 6.87 42.07 11.17
N PHE A 15 8.16 42.04 10.80
CA PHE A 15 9.31 42.43 11.63
C PHE A 15 9.21 43.85 12.20
N LEU A 16 8.70 44.82 11.44
CA LEU A 16 8.51 46.19 11.94
C LEU A 16 7.53 46.26 13.11
N GLY A 17 6.66 45.26 13.34
CA GLY A 17 5.83 45.18 14.55
C GLY A 17 4.96 46.42 14.76
N GLU A 18 5.19 47.14 15.86
CA GLU A 18 4.54 48.42 16.20
C GLU A 18 5.25 49.65 15.60
N ARG A 19 6.50 49.51 15.11
CA ARG A 19 7.21 50.55 14.31
C ARG A 19 6.51 50.88 12.99
N LYS A 20 5.45 50.15 12.62
CA LYS A 20 4.54 50.45 11.49
C LYS A 20 3.69 51.71 11.70
N SER A 21 3.44 52.08 12.97
CA SER A 21 2.51 53.15 13.33
C SER A 21 3.10 54.55 13.14
N THR A 22 4.43 54.66 13.21
CA THR A 22 5.19 55.89 12.98
C THR A 22 5.43 56.11 11.50
N MET A 23 5.19 57.34 11.02
CA MET A 23 5.36 57.74 9.62
C MET A 23 6.84 57.67 9.22
N SER A 24 7.26 56.54 8.68
CA SER A 24 8.69 56.25 8.48
C SER A 24 9.23 56.90 7.21
N ASP A 25 10.44 57.45 7.29
CA ASP A 25 11.12 57.95 6.09
C ASP A 25 11.62 56.77 5.21
N ARG A 26 11.70 56.98 3.90
CA ARG A 26 12.19 55.97 2.95
C ARG A 26 13.66 55.63 3.20
N LYS A 27 14.48 56.58 3.67
CA LYS A 27 15.88 56.32 4.02
C LYS A 27 15.96 55.48 5.29
N GLU A 28 15.23 55.88 6.33
CA GLU A 28 15.11 55.16 7.60
C GLU A 28 14.68 53.69 7.42
N LEU A 29 13.58 53.42 6.70
CA LEU A 29 13.14 52.05 6.43
C LEU A 29 14.15 51.23 5.62
N ARG A 30 14.88 51.86 4.70
CA ARG A 30 15.94 51.20 3.93
C ARG A 30 17.11 50.81 4.82
N ASP A 31 17.46 51.67 5.76
CA ASP A 31 18.61 51.49 6.62
C ASP A 31 18.27 50.44 7.70
N ILE A 32 17.06 50.45 8.28
CA ILE A 32 16.50 49.35 9.11
C ILE A 32 16.47 48.03 8.31
N TYR A 33 16.00 48.03 7.05
CA TYR A 33 15.96 46.82 6.23
C TYR A 33 17.36 46.23 6.00
N ASN A 34 18.35 47.06 5.69
CA ASN A 34 19.70 46.58 5.37
C ASN A 34 20.52 46.22 6.61
N LEU A 35 20.38 46.96 7.72
CA LEU A 35 21.18 46.76 8.93
C LEU A 35 20.52 45.78 9.91
N GLU A 36 19.23 45.94 10.20
CA GLU A 36 18.54 45.17 11.24
C GLU A 36 17.82 43.92 10.72
N PHE A 37 17.29 43.92 9.50
CA PHE A 37 16.49 42.80 8.96
C PHE A 37 17.33 41.85 8.12
N LYS A 38 17.99 42.37 7.07
CA LYS A 38 18.75 41.59 6.08
C LYS A 38 19.95 40.82 6.66
N CYS A 39 20.55 41.31 7.74
CA CYS A 39 21.75 40.72 8.33
C CYS A 39 21.48 39.58 9.32
N ARG A 40 20.22 39.25 9.66
CA ARG A 40 19.91 38.34 10.77
C ARG A 40 20.19 36.85 10.53
N GLU A 41 20.09 36.34 9.30
CA GLU A 41 19.99 34.88 9.06
C GLU A 41 20.84 34.35 7.88
N GLY A 42 21.86 35.08 7.41
CA GLY A 42 22.81 34.58 6.39
C GLY A 42 22.23 34.32 4.98
N MET A 43 20.97 34.66 4.74
CA MET A 43 20.26 34.47 3.47
C MET A 43 20.54 35.60 2.46
N LYS A 44 20.49 35.30 1.15
CA LYS A 44 20.53 36.31 0.08
C LYS A 44 19.18 37.04 -0.07
N TYR A 45 18.88 37.96 0.85
CA TYR A 45 17.69 38.80 0.74
C TYR A 45 17.75 39.74 -0.49
N PRO A 46 16.61 39.99 -1.17
CA PRO A 46 16.50 41.00 -2.21
C PRO A 46 16.92 42.40 -1.74
N ASN A 47 17.27 43.30 -2.66
CA ASN A 47 17.55 44.68 -2.30
C ASN A 47 16.26 45.42 -1.89
N PHE A 48 16.38 46.43 -1.01
CA PHE A 48 15.23 47.17 -0.50
C PHE A 48 14.39 47.83 -1.61
N SER A 49 15.02 48.27 -2.70
CA SER A 49 14.31 48.87 -3.85
C SER A 49 13.35 47.89 -4.52
N ASN A 50 13.75 46.63 -4.72
CA ASN A 50 12.91 45.58 -5.28
C ASN A 50 11.78 45.17 -4.33
N VAL A 51 12.07 45.13 -3.03
CA VAL A 51 11.08 44.88 -1.97
C VAL A 51 10.03 45.99 -1.93
N LEU A 52 10.46 47.24 -1.85
CA LEU A 52 9.59 48.42 -1.82
C LEU A 52 8.74 48.53 -3.09
N TYR A 53 9.33 48.28 -4.27
CA TYR A 53 8.60 48.25 -5.54
C TYR A 53 7.53 47.13 -5.56
N ALA A 54 7.83 45.95 -5.02
CA ALA A 54 6.84 44.88 -4.87
C ALA A 54 5.71 45.30 -3.91
N LEU A 55 6.04 45.84 -2.73
CA LEU A 55 5.06 46.27 -1.74
C LEU A 55 4.13 47.38 -2.26
N LEU A 56 4.65 48.33 -3.04
CA LEU A 56 3.86 49.36 -3.73
C LEU A 56 2.94 48.74 -4.78
N LYS A 57 3.47 47.89 -5.68
CA LYS A 57 2.70 47.27 -6.76
C LYS A 57 1.55 46.39 -6.26
N PHE A 58 1.71 45.75 -5.10
CA PHE A 58 0.69 44.91 -4.48
C PHE A 58 -0.17 45.65 -3.43
N ASN A 59 -0.18 47.00 -3.45
CA ASN A 59 -0.96 47.87 -2.56
C ASN A 59 -0.78 47.59 -1.06
N LYS A 60 0.39 47.07 -0.65
CA LYS A 60 0.74 46.84 0.76
C LYS A 60 1.35 48.08 1.41
N VAL A 61 1.93 48.96 0.61
CA VAL A 61 2.44 50.27 1.00
C VAL A 61 1.96 51.29 -0.04
N HIS A 62 1.72 52.53 0.36
CA HIS A 62 1.52 53.67 -0.55
C HIS A 62 2.41 54.86 -0.16
N ILE A 63 2.64 55.78 -1.11
CA ILE A 63 3.43 57.00 -0.90
C ILE A 63 2.49 58.20 -0.89
N ARG A 64 2.64 59.10 0.10
CA ARG A 64 1.98 60.41 0.11
C ARG A 64 2.97 61.45 0.63
N GLN A 65 3.17 62.53 -0.14
CA GLN A 65 4.14 63.61 0.19
C GLN A 65 5.55 63.08 0.57
N GLY A 66 6.06 62.09 -0.17
CA GLY A 66 7.39 61.51 0.06
C GLY A 66 7.47 60.46 1.19
N LYS A 67 6.50 60.40 2.10
CA LYS A 67 6.45 59.43 3.21
C LYS A 67 5.74 58.13 2.81
N LEU A 68 6.09 57.03 3.48
CA LEU A 68 5.55 55.69 3.23
C LEU A 68 4.49 55.30 4.28
N TYR A 69 3.40 54.70 3.82
CA TYR A 69 2.23 54.35 4.64
C TYR A 69 1.85 52.89 4.39
N PHE A 70 1.75 52.09 5.45
CA PHE A 70 1.41 50.66 5.36
C PHE A 70 -0.11 50.44 5.32
N ASN A 71 -0.60 49.76 4.28
CA ASN A 71 -2.02 49.45 4.13
C ASN A 71 -2.40 48.21 4.97
N VAL A 72 -2.69 48.42 6.25
CA VAL A 72 -3.04 47.34 7.18
C VAL A 72 -4.50 46.89 7.00
N LYS A 73 -4.71 45.96 6.06
CA LYS A 73 -5.76 44.93 6.18
C LYS A 73 -5.08 43.56 6.24
N PRO A 74 -5.27 42.76 7.31
CA PRO A 74 -4.62 41.46 7.46
C PRO A 74 -5.26 40.39 6.55
N GLN A 75 -5.01 40.48 5.24
CA GLN A 75 -5.31 39.39 4.32
C GLN A 75 -4.19 38.34 4.35
N VAL A 76 -4.36 37.34 5.21
CA VAL A 76 -3.52 36.14 5.22
C VAL A 76 -3.88 35.28 4.00
N ARG A 77 -3.01 35.27 2.98
CA ARG A 77 -3.02 34.28 1.89
C ARG A 77 -1.62 33.73 1.67
N VAL A 78 -1.34 32.53 2.19
CA VAL A 78 -0.11 31.77 1.89
C VAL A 78 -0.47 30.43 1.27
N TYR A 79 0.24 30.05 0.19
CA TYR A 79 -0.05 28.92 -0.68
C TYR A 79 0.27 27.55 -0.05
N TYR A 80 -0.23 26.51 -0.71
CA TYR A 80 -0.03 25.11 -0.35
C TYR A 80 1.45 24.71 -0.40
N CYS A 81 1.91 24.03 0.65
CA CYS A 81 3.07 23.15 0.63
C CYS A 81 2.70 21.89 1.43
N ASP A 82 3.05 20.72 0.91
CA ASP A 82 2.55 19.43 1.39
C ASP A 82 2.92 19.14 2.85
N GLN A 83 1.93 18.75 3.65
CA GLN A 83 2.11 18.28 5.01
C GLN A 83 1.77 16.79 5.16
N TRP A 84 2.29 15.97 4.25
CA TRP A 84 2.33 14.51 4.38
C TRP A 84 3.71 13.94 4.07
N ARG A 85 4.72 14.28 4.88
CA ARG A 85 5.89 13.38 5.03
C ARG A 85 5.59 12.38 6.13
N ARG A 86 5.30 11.14 5.74
CA ARG A 86 5.49 10.00 6.64
C ARG A 86 6.98 9.96 6.99
N SER A 87 7.32 9.80 8.27
CA SER A 87 8.70 9.50 8.64
C SER A 87 9.01 8.10 8.13
N SER A 88 9.99 7.96 7.23
CA SER A 88 10.63 6.68 7.03
C SER A 88 11.30 6.28 8.35
N VAL A 89 11.19 4.99 8.70
CA VAL A 89 12.02 4.41 9.75
C VAL A 89 13.43 4.36 9.19
N LEU A 90 14.27 5.32 9.56
CA LEU A 90 15.70 5.19 9.38
C LEU A 90 16.24 4.20 10.42
N GLN A 91 17.13 3.35 9.96
CA GLN A 91 17.77 2.31 10.76
C GLN A 91 18.52 2.97 11.92
N GLN A 92 18.31 2.46 13.13
CA GLN A 92 19.30 2.62 14.19
C GLN A 92 20.55 1.87 13.74
N GLN A 93 21.58 2.62 13.33
CA GLN A 93 22.95 2.13 13.37
C GLN A 93 23.49 2.42 14.76
N ASP A 94 24.07 1.40 15.39
CA ASP A 94 24.61 1.49 16.73
C ASP A 94 25.79 2.46 16.80
N ASN A 95 25.69 3.48 17.65
CA ASN A 95 26.84 4.32 17.98
C ASN A 95 27.76 3.54 18.93
N ILE A 96 28.77 2.88 18.36
CA ILE A 96 29.93 2.41 19.11
C ILE A 96 30.88 3.60 19.31
N THR A 97 31.15 3.96 20.55
CA THR A 97 32.19 4.93 20.94
C THR A 97 33.59 4.33 20.79
N PRO A 98 34.54 5.10 20.25
CA PRO A 98 35.96 5.00 20.64
C PRO A 98 36.43 6.28 21.32
N GLN A 99 37.35 6.14 22.28
CA GLN A 99 37.98 7.25 23.00
C GLN A 99 39.08 7.95 22.19
N GLU A 100 39.49 9.11 22.69
CA GLU A 100 40.50 10.02 22.16
C GLU A 100 41.90 9.40 22.05
N ASN A 101 42.69 9.79 21.03
CA ASN A 101 43.89 10.64 21.22
C ASN A 101 44.74 10.86 19.95
N GLY A 102 45.14 12.12 19.72
CA GLY A 102 46.52 12.51 19.35
C GLY A 102 47.00 12.49 17.89
N GLY A 103 47.43 13.66 17.39
CA GLY A 103 48.58 13.75 16.46
C GLY A 103 48.34 14.29 15.04
N ALA A 104 48.72 15.54 14.80
CA ALA A 104 49.02 16.12 13.47
C ALA A 104 50.55 15.94 13.18
N PRO A 105 51.14 16.15 11.96
CA PRO A 105 50.72 17.11 10.93
C PRO A 105 50.79 16.69 9.44
N GLU A 106 50.32 17.61 8.59
CA GLU A 106 50.41 17.73 7.11
C GLU A 106 51.86 17.96 6.59
N PRO A 107 52.21 17.98 5.26
CA PRO A 107 51.46 18.66 4.16
C PRO A 107 51.55 18.12 2.69
N PHE A 108 50.82 18.81 1.80
CA PHE A 108 51.05 19.11 0.34
C PHE A 108 49.89 18.79 -0.64
N SER A 109 49.35 19.88 -1.23
CA SER A 109 48.34 19.96 -2.31
C SER A 109 48.98 19.84 -3.73
N PRO A 110 48.25 19.72 -4.89
CA PRO A 110 47.23 20.70 -5.33
C PRO A 110 46.02 20.25 -6.23
N LEU A 111 44.87 20.91 -6.01
CA LEU A 111 43.91 21.51 -6.97
C LEU A 111 43.58 20.83 -8.34
N LEU A 112 42.31 20.38 -8.51
CA LEU A 112 41.26 20.92 -9.43
C LEU A 112 40.00 19.98 -9.44
N PRO A 113 38.81 20.38 -9.97
CA PRO A 113 37.56 20.23 -9.21
C PRO A 113 36.65 19.07 -9.62
N SER A 114 36.06 18.40 -8.63
CA SER A 114 34.92 17.51 -8.80
C SER A 114 33.60 18.24 -8.49
N SER A 115 32.76 18.45 -9.52
CA SER A 115 31.39 18.95 -9.37
C SER A 115 30.43 17.83 -8.97
N SER A 116 30.61 17.26 -7.78
CA SER A 116 29.69 16.27 -7.20
C SER A 116 28.61 16.96 -6.35
N SER A 117 27.55 17.45 -7.00
CA SER A 117 26.35 17.92 -6.30
C SER A 117 25.55 16.74 -5.72
N SER A 118 26.06 16.18 -4.62
CA SER A 118 25.29 15.30 -3.75
C SER A 118 24.05 16.08 -3.27
N ALA A 119 22.88 15.62 -3.70
CA ALA A 119 21.60 16.23 -3.34
C ALA A 119 21.30 15.97 -1.85
N THR A 120 21.90 16.77 -0.98
CA THR A 120 21.58 16.80 0.45
C THR A 120 20.09 17.11 0.61
N PRO A 121 19.37 16.38 1.49
CA PRO A 121 17.96 16.66 1.72
C PRO A 121 17.84 18.06 2.36
N VAL A 122 17.30 19.01 1.59
CA VAL A 122 17.06 20.37 2.07
C VAL A 122 16.07 20.32 3.23
N ASN A 123 16.59 20.42 4.46
CA ASN A 123 15.79 20.60 5.66
C ASN A 123 15.15 21.97 5.60
N THR A 124 13.87 22.03 5.25
CA THR A 124 13.09 23.26 5.20
C THR A 124 12.96 23.86 6.58
N VAL A 125 13.66 24.97 6.82
CA VAL A 125 13.58 25.72 8.08
C VAL A 125 12.14 26.19 8.30
N LEU A 126 11.56 25.75 9.42
CA LEU A 126 10.18 26.08 9.78
C LEU A 126 10.13 27.43 10.51
N THR A 127 9.18 28.29 10.13
CA THR A 127 8.85 29.52 10.86
C THR A 127 8.38 29.21 12.30
N PRO A 128 8.48 30.14 13.27
CA PRO A 128 8.12 29.87 14.67
C PRO A 128 6.73 29.25 14.85
N LYS A 129 5.69 29.79 14.18
CA LYS A 129 4.33 29.22 14.21
C LYS A 129 4.26 27.80 13.61
N LYS A 130 5.07 27.47 12.60
CA LYS A 130 5.14 26.10 12.03
C LYS A 130 5.84 25.12 12.99
N ARG A 131 6.82 25.58 13.79
CA ARG A 131 7.48 24.75 14.83
C ARG A 131 6.48 24.43 15.94
N LEU A 132 5.86 25.45 16.52
CA LEU A 132 4.79 25.31 17.53
C LEU A 132 3.67 24.36 17.07
N ALA A 133 3.15 24.56 15.85
CA ALA A 133 2.14 23.66 15.29
C ALA A 133 2.63 22.21 15.17
N LYS A 134 3.85 21.98 14.70
CA LYS A 134 4.43 20.63 14.60
C LYS A 134 4.60 19.96 15.97
N GLU A 135 5.08 20.70 16.96
CA GLU A 135 5.32 20.22 18.32
C GLU A 135 4.01 19.87 19.03
N ILE A 136 3.03 20.78 19.05
CA ILE A 136 1.73 20.55 19.71
C ILE A 136 0.94 19.44 18.98
N ILE A 137 0.90 19.41 17.65
CA ILE A 137 0.22 18.34 16.89
C ILE A 137 0.89 16.97 17.10
N GLN A 138 2.20 16.93 17.33
CA GLN A 138 2.87 15.67 17.68
C GLN A 138 2.57 15.27 19.13
N SER A 139 2.54 16.21 20.07
CA SER A 139 2.21 15.95 21.48
C SER A 139 0.77 15.48 21.67
N LEU A 140 -0.20 16.03 20.90
CA LEU A 140 -1.61 15.59 20.88
C LEU A 140 -1.81 14.11 20.51
N LYS A 141 -0.82 13.44 19.89
CA LYS A 141 -0.87 12.00 19.60
C LYS A 141 -0.54 11.12 20.80
N VAL A 142 0.11 11.69 21.81
CA VAL A 142 0.62 10.97 23.00
C VAL A 142 -0.12 11.43 24.26
N ASN A 143 -0.18 12.75 24.49
CA ASN A 143 -0.74 13.38 25.69
C ASN A 143 -2.07 14.10 25.40
N ARG A 144 -2.96 13.49 24.61
CA ARG A 144 -4.22 14.14 24.17
C ARG A 144 -5.02 14.70 25.36
N ALA A 145 -5.30 13.86 26.35
CA ALA A 145 -6.16 14.21 27.49
C ALA A 145 -5.64 15.43 28.26
N GLU A 146 -4.33 15.48 28.54
CA GLU A 146 -3.66 16.57 29.25
C GLU A 146 -3.71 17.90 28.47
N LEU A 147 -3.62 17.86 27.13
CA LEU A 147 -3.68 19.06 26.29
C LEU A 147 -5.11 19.56 26.09
N THR A 148 -6.11 18.68 26.10
CA THR A 148 -7.53 19.05 25.97
C THR A 148 -8.23 19.31 27.30
N SER A 149 -7.68 18.89 28.44
CA SER A 149 -8.28 19.16 29.75
C SER A 149 -8.15 20.63 30.14
N ASP A 150 -9.22 21.16 30.74
CA ASP A 150 -9.19 22.41 31.49
C ASP A 150 -8.22 22.31 32.67
N LYS A 151 -7.47 23.38 32.93
CA LYS A 151 -6.36 23.41 33.91
C LYS A 151 -5.92 24.83 34.23
N GLY A 152 -5.19 24.98 35.33
CA GLY A 152 -4.71 26.29 35.80
C GLY A 152 -5.83 27.27 36.17
N GLY A 153 -7.00 26.75 36.57
CA GLY A 153 -8.19 27.56 36.86
C GLY A 153 -8.99 28.02 35.63
N ILE A 154 -8.52 27.74 34.41
CA ILE A 154 -9.22 28.11 33.18
C ILE A 154 -10.11 26.97 32.68
N GLU A 155 -11.37 27.30 32.42
CA GLU A 155 -12.38 26.48 31.75
C GLU A 155 -12.68 27.07 30.36
N ILE A 156 -12.64 26.24 29.30
CA ILE A 156 -12.99 26.68 27.94
C ILE A 156 -14.17 25.87 27.38
N THR A 157 -15.34 26.50 27.31
CA THR A 157 -16.55 25.96 26.66
C THR A 157 -16.76 26.60 25.28
N SER A 158 -17.80 26.19 24.54
CA SER A 158 -18.07 26.73 23.20
C SER A 158 -19.55 26.67 22.80
N ASP A 159 -19.90 27.49 21.82
CA ASP A 159 -21.11 27.38 21.00
C ASP A 159 -20.69 27.19 19.53
N PRO A 160 -21.04 26.08 18.85
CA PRO A 160 -21.77 24.91 19.37
C PRO A 160 -21.04 24.17 20.49
N GLU A 161 -21.80 23.44 21.31
CA GLU A 161 -21.28 22.68 22.44
C GLU A 161 -20.20 21.66 22.01
N MET A 162 -19.12 21.57 22.79
CA MET A 162 -18.02 20.65 22.54
C MET A 162 -18.16 19.34 23.30
N ALA A 163 -17.81 18.23 22.64
CA ALA A 163 -17.68 16.92 23.28
C ALA A 163 -16.20 16.52 23.33
N ASN A 164 -15.69 16.16 24.52
CA ASN A 164 -14.30 15.69 24.71
C ASN A 164 -13.23 16.64 24.11
N GLY A 165 -13.38 17.94 24.35
CA GLY A 165 -12.48 18.99 23.86
C GLY A 165 -12.57 19.27 22.35
N LYS A 166 -13.64 18.81 21.68
CA LYS A 166 -13.85 18.95 20.25
C LYS A 166 -15.24 19.49 19.90
N VAL A 167 -15.26 20.56 19.08
CA VAL A 167 -16.48 21.10 18.45
C VAL A 167 -16.73 20.37 17.13
N THR A 168 -17.97 19.96 16.85
CA THR A 168 -18.34 19.35 15.56
C THR A 168 -19.63 19.98 15.03
N PHE A 169 -19.60 20.48 13.79
CA PHE A 169 -20.77 21.12 13.18
C PHE A 169 -20.87 20.84 11.68
N SER A 170 -22.08 20.96 11.15
CA SER A 170 -22.36 20.82 9.72
C SER A 170 -22.77 22.17 9.13
N VAL A 171 -22.26 22.48 7.94
CA VAL A 171 -22.59 23.68 7.18
C VAL A 171 -23.40 23.25 5.97
N GLU A 172 -24.70 23.59 5.97
CA GLU A 172 -25.64 23.15 4.92
C GLU A 172 -25.43 23.87 3.59
N ARG A 173 -25.01 25.14 3.64
CA ARG A 173 -24.86 26.01 2.47
C ARG A 173 -23.46 26.60 2.41
N LEU A 174 -22.85 26.52 1.22
CA LEU A 174 -21.58 27.17 0.96
C LEU A 174 -21.76 28.69 0.86
N GLN A 175 -20.69 29.44 1.15
CA GLN A 175 -20.63 30.90 1.14
C GLN A 175 -21.49 31.61 2.20
N GLU A 176 -22.15 30.87 3.09
CA GLU A 176 -22.70 31.41 4.34
C GLU A 176 -21.63 31.36 5.45
N MET A 177 -21.64 32.35 6.34
CA MET A 177 -20.69 32.44 7.45
C MET A 177 -21.22 31.67 8.67
N PHE A 178 -20.41 30.75 9.20
CA PHE A 178 -20.70 30.03 10.44
C PHE A 178 -19.75 30.50 11.55
N VAL A 179 -20.26 30.79 12.74
CA VAL A 179 -19.43 31.25 13.87
C VAL A 179 -19.36 30.17 14.93
N VAL A 180 -18.15 29.80 15.33
CA VAL A 180 -17.90 29.05 16.57
C VAL A 180 -17.37 30.03 17.61
N LYS A 181 -18.03 30.14 18.77
CA LYS A 181 -17.56 30.94 19.90
C LYS A 181 -16.89 30.05 20.92
N PHE A 182 -15.78 30.50 21.50
CA PHE A 182 -15.14 29.90 22.66
C PHE A 182 -15.26 30.85 23.85
N TYR A 183 -15.83 30.35 24.95
CA TYR A 183 -15.97 31.08 26.20
C TYR A 183 -14.84 30.64 27.14
N ILE A 184 -13.90 31.54 27.40
CA ILE A 184 -12.73 31.30 28.25
C ILE A 184 -13.04 31.90 29.62
N SER A 185 -13.33 31.09 30.64
CA SER A 185 -13.68 31.56 31.98
C SER A 185 -12.60 31.19 33.01
N ASN A 186 -12.24 32.14 33.87
CA ASN A 186 -11.39 31.87 35.03
C ASN A 186 -12.27 31.43 36.22
N LYS A 187 -12.28 30.12 36.49
CA LYS A 187 -12.92 29.50 37.66
C LYS A 187 -11.94 29.30 38.84
N GLY A 188 -10.67 29.68 38.68
CA GLY A 188 -9.65 29.60 39.71
C GLY A 188 -9.74 30.72 40.75
N ALA A 189 -9.01 30.57 41.85
CA ALA A 189 -8.89 31.58 42.90
C ALA A 189 -7.87 32.71 42.59
N SER A 190 -7.02 32.51 41.58
CA SER A 190 -5.93 33.42 41.21
C SER A 190 -6.18 34.06 39.84
N ARG A 191 -5.56 35.21 39.60
CA ARG A 191 -5.54 35.84 38.27
C ARG A 191 -4.71 35.02 37.27
N VAL A 192 -5.15 35.04 36.02
CA VAL A 192 -4.48 34.35 34.91
C VAL A 192 -4.31 35.33 33.75
N HIS A 193 -3.13 35.34 33.14
CA HIS A 193 -2.85 36.06 31.90
C HIS A 193 -3.18 35.15 30.72
N PHE A 194 -4.14 35.53 29.89
CA PHE A 194 -4.36 34.95 28.57
C PHE A 194 -3.40 35.63 27.58
N THR A 195 -2.34 34.94 27.17
CA THR A 195 -1.18 35.57 26.51
C THR A 195 -1.20 35.44 25.00
N TYR A 196 -1.77 34.36 24.45
CA TYR A 196 -1.76 34.11 23.03
C TYR A 196 -2.82 33.09 22.64
N TYR A 197 -3.36 33.23 21.44
CA TYR A 197 -4.16 32.17 20.85
C TYR A 197 -3.95 32.09 19.34
N THR A 198 -4.07 30.89 18.78
CA THR A 198 -3.97 30.72 17.33
C THR A 198 -4.50 29.37 16.87
N ALA A 199 -4.96 29.31 15.62
CA ALA A 199 -5.18 28.03 14.96
C ALA A 199 -3.84 27.45 14.46
N LEU A 200 -3.58 26.19 14.80
CA LEU A 200 -2.36 25.45 14.43
C LEU A 200 -2.40 24.92 12.98
N HIS A 201 -3.59 24.81 12.40
CA HIS A 201 -3.82 24.31 11.05
C HIS A 201 -3.81 25.43 10.00
N ARG A 202 -3.30 25.15 8.80
CA ARG A 202 -3.32 26.07 7.64
C ARG A 202 -4.53 25.82 6.74
N ILE A 203 -5.75 26.03 7.25
CA ILE A 203 -6.94 26.08 6.39
C ILE A 203 -7.39 27.54 6.25
N ARG A 204 -7.53 28.02 5.02
CA ARG A 204 -7.94 29.40 4.72
C ARG A 204 -9.46 29.62 4.74
N CYS A 205 -10.21 28.72 5.38
CA CYS A 205 -11.68 28.75 5.41
C CYS A 205 -12.23 29.34 6.71
N PHE A 206 -11.40 29.95 7.55
CA PHE A 206 -11.86 30.67 8.74
C PHE A 206 -10.96 31.86 9.08
N THR A 207 -11.52 32.80 9.84
CA THR A 207 -10.81 33.92 10.47
C THR A 207 -11.04 33.91 11.97
N LEU A 208 -10.05 34.39 12.73
CA LEU A 208 -10.12 34.53 14.19
C LEU A 208 -10.47 35.98 14.53
N MET A 209 -11.39 36.17 15.46
CA MET A 209 -11.88 37.48 15.91
C MET A 209 -11.99 37.49 17.44
N ASP A 210 -11.52 38.56 18.07
CA ASP A 210 -11.68 38.84 19.49
C ASP A 210 -11.66 40.37 19.71
N GLU A 211 -12.35 40.86 20.75
CA GLU A 211 -12.59 42.30 20.93
C GLU A 211 -11.30 43.09 21.27
N LYS A 212 -10.48 42.53 22.16
CA LYS A 212 -9.30 43.17 22.76
C LYS A 212 -7.98 42.84 22.03
N ARG A 213 -8.01 41.98 21.00
CA ARG A 213 -6.87 41.55 20.16
C ARG A 213 -5.72 40.95 20.96
N VAL A 214 -6.01 39.89 21.72
CA VAL A 214 -5.05 39.23 22.61
C VAL A 214 -3.81 38.73 21.85
N THR A 215 -2.63 39.20 22.25
CA THR A 215 -1.34 38.78 21.70
C THR A 215 -0.27 38.76 22.78
N ARG A 216 0.90 38.14 22.53
CA ARG A 216 2.00 38.11 23.52
C ARG A 216 2.53 39.51 23.90
N ALA A 217 2.26 40.53 23.08
CA ALA A 217 2.57 41.93 23.39
C ALA A 217 1.43 42.65 24.13
N CYS A 218 0.20 42.16 24.01
CA CYS A 218 -1.00 42.69 24.67
C CYS A 218 -1.80 41.51 25.28
N PRO A 219 -1.33 40.95 26.41
CA PRO A 219 -2.02 39.86 27.10
C PRO A 219 -3.30 40.38 27.79
N LEU A 220 -4.33 39.56 27.85
CA LEU A 220 -5.55 39.84 28.60
C LEU A 220 -5.43 39.30 30.03
N PHE A 221 -5.80 40.12 31.00
CA PHE A 221 -5.90 39.73 32.41
C PHE A 221 -7.33 39.20 32.66
N LEU A 222 -7.43 38.01 33.25
CA LEU A 222 -8.70 37.41 33.67
C LEU A 222 -8.70 37.24 35.19
N CYS A 223 -9.51 38.02 35.89
CA CYS A 223 -9.75 37.86 37.32
C CYS A 223 -10.66 36.64 37.60
N PRO A 224 -10.62 36.09 38.83
CA PRO A 224 -11.57 35.05 39.26
C PRO A 224 -13.02 35.44 38.94
N GLY A 225 -13.75 34.57 38.24
CA GLY A 225 -15.12 34.78 37.81
C GLY A 225 -15.30 35.46 36.45
N GLU A 226 -14.27 36.10 35.88
CA GLU A 226 -14.37 36.74 34.57
C GLU A 226 -14.38 35.71 33.42
N SER A 227 -14.93 36.13 32.28
CA SER A 227 -14.93 35.37 31.03
C SER A 227 -14.57 36.24 29.83
N TYR A 228 -14.05 35.62 28.78
CA TYR A 228 -13.71 36.29 27.53
C TYR A 228 -13.97 35.40 26.31
N ASP A 229 -14.42 36.03 25.23
CA ASP A 229 -14.92 35.34 24.05
C ASP A 229 -13.90 35.42 22.90
N VAL A 230 -13.65 34.28 22.26
CA VAL A 230 -12.89 34.17 21.01
C VAL A 230 -13.77 33.55 19.95
N GLU A 231 -14.00 34.28 18.87
CA GLU A 231 -14.83 33.83 17.74
C GLU A 231 -13.99 33.28 16.59
N VAL A 232 -14.49 32.22 15.96
CA VAL A 232 -13.90 31.59 14.78
C VAL A 232 -14.95 31.59 13.67
N HIS A 233 -14.78 32.51 12.73
CA HIS A 233 -15.71 32.75 11.61
C HIS A 233 -15.31 31.87 10.44
N TYR A 234 -16.06 30.79 10.21
CA TYR A 234 -15.90 29.90 9.07
C TYR A 234 -16.60 30.45 7.82
N TRP A 235 -15.90 30.38 6.69
CA TRP A 235 -16.40 30.71 5.35
C TRP A 235 -16.00 29.59 4.37
N LEU A 236 -16.94 28.69 4.08
CA LEU A 236 -16.69 27.52 3.23
C LEU A 236 -17.02 27.80 1.77
N HIS A 237 -16.04 27.65 0.88
CA HIS A 237 -16.23 27.81 -0.58
C HIS A 237 -16.47 26.49 -1.33
N HIS A 238 -16.26 25.34 -0.66
CA HIS A 238 -16.31 24.01 -1.25
C HIS A 238 -16.90 23.01 -0.23
N TYR A 239 -17.51 21.93 -0.72
CA TYR A 239 -17.86 20.77 0.10
C TYR A 239 -16.61 20.02 0.56
N GLY A 240 -16.69 19.31 1.68
CA GLY A 240 -15.56 18.58 2.27
C GLY A 240 -15.54 18.62 3.81
N HIS A 241 -14.38 18.27 4.35
CA HIS A 241 -14.08 18.20 5.78
C HIS A 241 -12.95 19.18 6.13
N PHE A 242 -13.21 20.07 7.10
CA PHE A 242 -12.33 21.19 7.42
C PHE A 242 -11.97 21.18 8.93
N PRO A 243 -10.99 20.35 9.34
CA PRO A 243 -10.55 20.26 10.71
C PRO A 243 -9.58 21.40 11.07
N ALA A 244 -9.73 21.99 12.25
CA ALA A 244 -8.73 22.87 12.82
C ALA A 244 -8.52 22.58 14.31
N THR A 245 -7.45 23.16 14.84
CA THR A 245 -7.06 23.00 16.25
C THR A 245 -6.67 24.36 16.77
N MET A 246 -7.42 24.85 17.74
CA MET A 246 -7.17 26.06 18.48
C MET A 246 -6.20 25.78 19.62
N TYR A 247 -5.20 26.64 19.72
CA TYR A 247 -4.24 26.69 20.80
C TYR A 247 -4.50 27.98 21.60
N PHE A 248 -4.68 27.83 22.91
CA PHE A 248 -4.84 28.93 23.86
C PHE A 248 -3.70 28.85 24.88
N GLU A 249 -2.98 29.95 25.08
CA GLU A 249 -1.80 30.05 25.94
C GLU A 249 -2.09 30.94 27.14
N PHE A 250 -1.71 30.45 28.31
CA PHE A 250 -1.97 31.10 29.58
C PHE A 250 -0.73 31.10 30.46
N CYS A 251 -0.63 32.06 31.36
CA CYS A 251 0.34 32.10 32.43
C CYS A 251 -0.37 32.44 33.74
N THR A 252 -0.15 31.67 34.81
CA THR A 252 -0.62 32.07 36.15
C THR A 252 0.25 33.17 36.72
N GLU A 253 -0.35 34.12 37.42
CA GLU A 253 0.40 35.12 38.19
C GLU A 253 1.18 34.42 39.32
N SER A 254 2.46 34.73 39.46
CA SER A 254 3.39 34.12 40.42
C SER A 254 4.32 35.18 40.99
N ASP A 255 4.62 35.09 42.28
CA ASP A 255 5.55 35.99 42.96
C ASP A 255 6.85 35.21 43.32
N PRO A 256 8.05 35.60 42.82
CA PRO A 256 8.34 36.78 42.00
C PRO A 256 7.85 36.67 40.54
N PRO A 257 7.57 37.82 39.89
CA PRO A 257 7.12 37.89 38.50
C PRO A 257 8.06 37.16 37.53
N GLY A 258 7.49 36.27 36.70
CA GLY A 258 8.23 35.52 35.68
C GLY A 258 8.74 34.15 36.10
N SER A 259 8.44 33.68 37.32
CA SER A 259 8.75 32.31 37.76
C SER A 259 7.77 31.24 37.26
N SER A 260 6.53 31.63 36.93
CA SER A 260 5.51 30.75 36.34
C SER A 260 5.85 30.31 34.91
N LYS A 261 5.68 29.02 34.63
CA LYS A 261 5.78 28.46 33.28
C LYS A 261 4.44 28.62 32.55
N PRO A 262 4.41 29.11 31.30
CA PRO A 262 3.18 29.17 30.53
C PRO A 262 2.64 27.77 30.27
N PHE A 263 1.32 27.62 30.34
CA PHE A 263 0.60 26.40 30.00
C PHE A 263 -0.32 26.66 28.81
N CYS A 264 -0.77 25.59 28.15
CA CYS A 264 -1.69 25.70 27.03
C CYS A 264 -2.86 24.73 27.14
N ILE A 265 -4.03 25.20 26.68
CA ILE A 265 -5.24 24.41 26.51
C ILE A 265 -5.53 24.35 25.01
N VAL A 266 -5.90 23.16 24.54
CA VAL A 266 -6.17 22.89 23.13
C VAL A 266 -7.65 22.54 22.95
N ARG A 267 -8.24 23.03 21.85
CA ARG A 267 -9.57 22.63 21.38
C ARG A 267 -9.52 22.22 19.91
N GLU A 268 -10.14 21.11 19.57
CA GLU A 268 -10.34 20.71 18.17
C GLU A 268 -11.68 21.24 17.66
N MET A 269 -11.76 21.45 16.35
CA MET A 269 -12.97 21.84 15.66
C MET A 269 -13.04 21.11 14.31
N GLU A 270 -14.23 20.63 13.97
CA GLU A 270 -14.52 19.93 12.72
C GLU A 270 -15.77 20.53 12.08
N ALA A 271 -15.57 21.33 11.03
CA ALA A 271 -16.64 21.72 10.13
C ALA A 271 -16.76 20.66 9.03
N SER A 272 -18.00 20.30 8.66
CA SER A 272 -18.23 19.50 7.45
C SER A 272 -19.34 20.10 6.59
N ALA A 273 -19.11 20.15 5.28
CA ALA A 273 -20.12 20.52 4.29
C ALA A 273 -20.28 19.33 3.34
N ARG A 274 -21.51 18.82 3.19
CA ARG A 274 -21.79 17.56 2.46
C ARG A 274 -22.82 17.81 1.36
N THR A 275 -22.63 17.24 0.18
CA THR A 275 -23.69 17.18 -0.85
C THR A 275 -24.70 16.06 -0.54
N HIS A 276 -25.81 16.02 -1.29
CA HIS A 276 -26.72 14.86 -1.27
C HIS A 276 -26.03 13.53 -1.62
N LEU A 277 -25.04 13.54 -2.54
CA LEU A 277 -24.25 12.34 -2.85
C LEU A 277 -23.38 11.93 -1.67
N ALA A 278 -22.76 12.90 -0.97
CA ALA A 278 -21.98 12.63 0.23
C ALA A 278 -22.81 12.02 1.36
N VAL A 279 -24.04 12.49 1.55
CA VAL A 279 -24.98 11.91 2.53
C VAL A 279 -25.37 10.49 2.13
N ALA A 280 -25.72 10.25 0.86
CA ALA A 280 -26.13 8.92 0.38
C ALA A 280 -25.00 7.87 0.42
N LEU A 281 -23.74 8.29 0.27
CA LEU A 281 -22.56 7.41 0.30
C LEU A 281 -21.88 7.33 1.68
N GLY A 282 -22.38 8.05 2.69
CA GLY A 282 -21.83 8.05 4.05
C GLY A 282 -21.82 6.68 4.73
N PRO A 283 -21.23 6.57 5.94
CA PRO A 283 -21.15 5.31 6.68
C PRO A 283 -22.54 4.80 7.07
N LEU A 284 -22.87 3.56 6.68
CA LEU A 284 -24.18 2.94 7.00
C LEU A 284 -24.38 2.68 8.50
N ALA A 285 -23.30 2.52 9.26
CA ALA A 285 -23.30 2.41 10.72
C ALA A 285 -21.93 2.82 11.27
N PRO A 286 -21.83 3.31 12.53
CA PRO A 286 -20.56 3.65 13.16
C PRO A 286 -19.56 2.48 13.13
N TYR A 287 -18.29 2.76 12.87
CA TYR A 287 -17.24 1.76 12.88
C TYR A 287 -17.01 1.20 14.29
N LYS A 288 -17.04 -0.13 14.42
CA LYS A 288 -16.72 -0.86 15.65
C LYS A 288 -15.38 -1.56 15.49
N PRO A 289 -14.33 -1.18 16.27
CA PRO A 289 -13.06 -1.90 16.25
C PRO A 289 -13.24 -3.36 16.63
N TYR A 290 -12.56 -4.27 15.93
CA TYR A 290 -12.48 -5.67 16.35
C TYR A 290 -11.88 -5.77 17.76
N GLN A 291 -12.61 -6.39 18.68
CA GLN A 291 -12.13 -6.75 20.01
C GLN A 291 -11.79 -8.24 20.01
N MET A 292 -10.55 -8.58 20.35
CA MET A 292 -10.11 -9.96 20.41
C MET A 292 -10.74 -10.66 21.61
N VAL A 293 -11.67 -11.59 21.37
CA VAL A 293 -12.27 -12.39 22.42
C VAL A 293 -11.18 -13.28 23.04
N PRO A 294 -10.97 -13.27 24.37
CA PRO A 294 -9.94 -14.08 25.00
C PRO A 294 -10.26 -15.57 24.85
N TYR A 295 -9.48 -16.26 24.03
CA TYR A 295 -9.57 -17.71 23.84
C TYR A 295 -9.26 -18.44 25.15
N LYS A 296 -10.27 -19.10 25.72
CA LYS A 296 -10.07 -20.09 26.77
C LYS A 296 -9.84 -21.46 26.11
N PRO A 297 -8.83 -22.25 26.52
CA PRO A 297 -8.75 -23.64 26.11
C PRO A 297 -9.96 -24.39 26.70
N VAL A 298 -10.69 -25.09 25.84
CA VAL A 298 -11.86 -25.89 26.19
C VAL A 298 -11.71 -27.25 25.51
N ASP A 299 -12.10 -28.32 26.21
CA ASP A 299 -12.12 -29.66 25.61
C ASP A 299 -13.15 -29.72 24.47
N THR A 300 -12.73 -30.25 23.32
CA THR A 300 -13.54 -30.24 22.09
C THR A 300 -13.58 -31.59 21.41
N VAL A 301 -14.77 -32.01 21.00
CA VAL A 301 -14.97 -33.18 20.15
C VAL A 301 -15.18 -32.70 18.72
N ARG A 302 -14.38 -33.20 17.78
CA ARG A 302 -14.48 -32.82 16.36
C ARG A 302 -15.39 -33.75 15.58
N VAL A 303 -16.28 -33.16 14.79
CA VAL A 303 -17.19 -33.87 13.89
C VAL A 303 -16.93 -33.38 12.46
N GLU A 304 -16.27 -34.20 11.66
CA GLU A 304 -15.91 -33.84 10.29
C GLU A 304 -17.13 -33.75 9.37
N GLY A 305 -17.10 -32.79 8.44
CA GLY A 305 -18.15 -32.55 7.45
C GLY A 305 -17.96 -33.31 6.14
N GLU A 306 -18.91 -33.13 5.21
CA GLU A 306 -18.80 -33.65 3.85
C GLU A 306 -18.10 -32.62 2.94
N PRO A 307 -16.87 -32.88 2.45
CA PRO A 307 -16.19 -32.00 1.51
C PRO A 307 -16.92 -31.97 0.15
N PRO A 308 -16.75 -30.90 -0.67
CA PRO A 308 -17.24 -30.91 -2.04
C PRO A 308 -16.62 -32.06 -2.83
N GLU A 309 -17.38 -32.60 -3.79
CA GLU A 309 -16.95 -33.72 -4.62
C GLU A 309 -15.58 -33.43 -5.26
N ARG A 310 -14.65 -34.37 -5.05
CA ARG A 310 -13.25 -34.24 -5.45
C ARG A 310 -13.01 -35.05 -6.72
N SER A 311 -13.06 -34.39 -7.86
CA SER A 311 -12.61 -34.92 -9.15
C SER A 311 -11.09 -35.03 -9.17
N VAL A 312 -10.53 -36.05 -8.51
CA VAL A 312 -9.08 -36.29 -8.47
C VAL A 312 -8.74 -37.77 -8.59
N VAL A 313 -8.05 -38.12 -9.66
CA VAL A 313 -7.19 -39.31 -9.75
C VAL A 313 -6.10 -39.17 -8.67
N GLN A 314 -6.27 -39.91 -7.56
CA GLN A 314 -5.44 -39.98 -6.35
C GLN A 314 -4.39 -38.88 -6.14
N PRO A 315 -4.63 -37.87 -5.27
CA PRO A 315 -3.62 -36.87 -4.95
C PRO A 315 -2.51 -37.46 -4.06
N LEU A 316 -1.25 -37.32 -4.49
CA LEU A 316 -0.09 -37.67 -3.68
C LEU A 316 -0.10 -36.85 -2.37
N LYS A 317 -0.22 -37.55 -1.23
CA LYS A 317 -0.51 -36.94 0.07
C LYS A 317 0.67 -36.08 0.55
N LEU A 318 0.52 -34.76 0.51
CA LEU A 318 1.52 -33.81 1.02
C LEU A 318 1.81 -34.08 2.50
N ARG A 319 3.09 -33.96 2.88
CA ARG A 319 3.52 -33.93 4.30
C ARG A 319 2.80 -32.82 5.05
N ASP A 320 2.71 -32.98 6.37
CA ASP A 320 1.88 -32.11 7.19
C ASP A 320 2.56 -30.79 7.58
N TYR A 321 3.91 -30.72 7.50
CA TYR A 321 4.74 -29.54 7.78
C TYR A 321 4.23 -28.72 8.98
N LYS A 322 4.10 -29.37 10.14
CA LYS A 322 3.69 -28.67 11.38
C LYS A 322 4.90 -27.98 11.99
N TYR A 323 4.75 -26.70 12.30
CA TYR A 323 5.77 -25.97 13.05
C TYR A 323 5.90 -26.50 14.49
N PRO A 324 7.10 -26.48 15.10
CA PRO A 324 7.26 -26.82 16.52
C PRO A 324 6.54 -25.83 17.43
N PHE A 325 5.91 -26.29 18.51
CA PHE A 325 5.15 -25.43 19.43
C PHE A 325 5.96 -24.24 20.00
N TYR A 326 7.26 -24.42 20.28
CA TYR A 326 8.13 -23.35 20.77
C TYR A 326 8.23 -22.16 19.80
N LEU A 327 8.02 -22.36 18.50
CA LEU A 327 8.13 -21.29 17.49
C LEU A 327 6.96 -20.31 17.55
N LYS A 328 5.82 -20.72 18.09
CA LYS A 328 4.66 -19.83 18.32
C LYS A 328 4.89 -18.91 19.52
N ASP A 329 5.59 -19.41 20.53
CA ASP A 329 6.01 -18.67 21.73
C ASP A 329 7.08 -17.63 21.37
N LEU A 330 8.22 -18.12 20.81
CA LEU A 330 8.83 -17.63 19.57
C LEU A 330 8.29 -16.30 19.01
N ALA A 331 7.37 -16.42 18.04
CA ALA A 331 6.83 -15.31 17.28
C ALA A 331 6.00 -14.32 18.13
N LYS A 332 5.28 -14.81 19.16
CA LYS A 332 4.50 -13.96 20.08
C LYS A 332 5.39 -12.94 20.80
N HIS A 333 6.59 -13.35 21.19
CA HIS A 333 7.61 -12.49 21.81
C HIS A 333 8.60 -11.92 20.77
N ARG A 334 8.23 -11.82 19.48
CA ARG A 334 9.02 -11.21 18.39
C ARG A 334 10.44 -11.77 18.20
N LEU A 335 10.68 -13.02 18.61
CA LEU A 335 12.03 -13.58 18.71
C LEU A 335 12.97 -12.73 19.60
N GLU A 336 12.44 -12.12 20.66
CA GLU A 336 13.18 -11.43 21.73
C GLU A 336 13.22 -12.31 22.99
N ASP A 337 14.25 -12.15 23.82
CA ASP A 337 14.28 -12.86 25.10
C ASP A 337 13.32 -12.16 26.07
N SER A 338 12.64 -12.96 26.89
CA SER A 338 11.59 -12.49 27.78
C SER A 338 11.41 -13.49 28.91
N GLU A 339 11.18 -12.99 30.12
CA GLU A 339 10.91 -13.81 31.31
C GLU A 339 9.75 -14.79 31.09
N TYR A 340 8.75 -14.37 30.30
CA TYR A 340 7.54 -15.12 29.95
C TYR A 340 7.73 -16.23 28.91
N LEU A 341 8.91 -16.39 28.30
CA LEU A 341 9.18 -17.49 27.37
C LEU A 341 9.23 -18.83 28.10
N SER A 342 8.69 -19.86 27.46
CA SER A 342 8.87 -21.25 27.90
C SER A 342 10.35 -21.68 27.88
N PRO A 343 10.79 -22.60 28.77
CA PRO A 343 12.19 -23.03 28.82
C PRO A 343 12.73 -23.56 27.48
N THR A 344 11.91 -24.33 26.75
CA THR A 344 12.24 -24.84 25.41
C THR A 344 12.40 -23.72 24.39
N ALA A 345 11.54 -22.69 24.44
CA ALA A 345 11.65 -21.53 23.56
C ALA A 345 12.96 -20.77 23.84
N ARG A 346 13.24 -20.42 25.11
CA ARG A 346 14.47 -19.73 25.51
C ARG A 346 15.72 -20.50 25.06
N GLN A 347 15.75 -21.83 25.21
CA GLN A 347 16.84 -22.68 24.73
C GLN A 347 17.03 -22.64 23.20
N LYS A 348 15.94 -22.56 22.42
CA LYS A 348 15.99 -22.57 20.95
C LYS A 348 16.14 -21.18 20.32
N LEU A 349 15.93 -20.10 21.07
CA LEU A 349 15.95 -18.71 20.59
C LEU A 349 17.24 -18.36 19.82
N SER A 350 18.41 -18.73 20.36
CA SER A 350 19.71 -18.45 19.71
C SER A 350 19.87 -19.20 18.39
N SER A 351 19.54 -20.49 18.35
CA SER A 351 19.55 -21.33 17.15
C SER A 351 18.64 -20.77 16.05
N VAL A 352 17.41 -20.39 16.40
CA VAL A 352 16.41 -19.81 15.48
C VAL A 352 16.91 -18.47 14.91
N ARG A 353 17.38 -17.56 15.78
CA ARG A 353 17.96 -16.26 15.37
C ARG A 353 19.17 -16.44 14.45
N ASN A 354 20.06 -17.39 14.75
CA ASN A 354 21.25 -17.63 13.95
C ASN A 354 20.89 -18.13 12.55
N LEU A 355 19.99 -19.10 12.42
CA LEU A 355 19.53 -19.61 11.12
C LEU A 355 18.92 -18.50 10.23
N LEU A 356 18.15 -17.58 10.83
CA LEU A 356 17.54 -16.45 10.12
C LEU A 356 18.56 -15.37 9.71
N LYS A 357 19.62 -15.15 10.52
CA LYS A 357 20.67 -14.16 10.25
C LYS A 357 21.79 -14.67 9.34
N CYS A 358 22.05 -15.98 9.30
CA CYS A 358 23.11 -16.56 8.45
C CYS A 358 22.85 -16.26 6.95
N PRO A 359 23.89 -15.89 6.16
CA PRO A 359 23.77 -15.73 4.71
C PRO A 359 23.13 -16.96 4.05
N LEU A 360 22.24 -16.73 3.09
CA LEU A 360 21.53 -17.78 2.37
C LEU A 360 22.48 -18.50 1.40
N LYS A 361 22.53 -19.83 1.49
CA LYS A 361 23.30 -20.74 0.62
C LYS A 361 22.51 -22.03 0.46
N MET A 362 22.76 -22.86 -0.56
CA MET A 362 21.95 -24.07 -0.77
C MET A 362 21.87 -24.96 0.48
N ARG A 363 22.99 -25.17 1.18
CA ARG A 363 23.08 -25.96 2.44
C ARG A 363 22.20 -25.51 3.62
N ASN A 364 21.68 -24.27 3.60
CA ASN A 364 20.74 -23.79 4.63
C ASN A 364 19.41 -23.30 4.05
N TYR A 365 19.20 -23.53 2.75
CA TYR A 365 18.08 -23.03 1.97
C TYR A 365 16.75 -23.56 2.48
N HIS A 366 16.59 -24.89 2.48
CA HIS A 366 15.35 -25.53 2.90
C HIS A 366 15.08 -25.23 4.38
N HIS A 367 16.06 -25.40 5.27
CA HIS A 367 15.94 -25.06 6.70
C HIS A 367 15.47 -23.62 6.95
N ARG A 368 16.08 -22.62 6.30
CA ARG A 368 15.73 -21.21 6.49
C ARG A 368 14.35 -20.90 5.94
N PHE A 369 13.98 -21.41 4.76
CA PHE A 369 12.66 -21.15 4.20
C PHE A 369 11.53 -21.92 4.90
N HIS A 370 11.76 -23.14 5.42
CA HIS A 370 10.81 -23.82 6.32
C HIS A 370 10.51 -22.94 7.55
N LEU A 371 11.54 -22.37 8.17
CA LEU A 371 11.38 -21.49 9.33
C LEU A 371 10.61 -20.19 8.98
N LEU A 372 10.92 -19.56 7.86
CA LEU A 372 10.21 -18.36 7.38
C LEU A 372 8.73 -18.65 7.04
N LEU A 373 8.46 -19.75 6.34
CA LEU A 373 7.10 -20.21 6.04
C LEU A 373 6.28 -20.50 7.30
N HIS A 374 6.89 -21.08 8.33
CA HIS A 374 6.23 -21.29 9.62
C HIS A 374 5.95 -19.97 10.36
N LEU A 375 6.84 -18.98 10.28
CA LEU A 375 6.61 -17.64 10.83
C LEU A 375 5.51 -16.87 10.09
N GLU A 376 5.35 -17.11 8.78
CA GLU A 376 4.21 -16.64 8.00
C GLU A 376 2.91 -17.34 8.42
N GLU A 377 2.92 -18.68 8.51
CA GLU A 377 1.77 -19.47 8.96
C GLU A 377 1.24 -19.03 10.33
N ILE A 378 2.13 -18.80 11.30
CA ILE A 378 1.76 -18.34 12.64
C ILE A 378 1.08 -16.95 12.59
N GLN A 379 1.55 -16.03 11.73
CA GLN A 379 0.87 -14.74 11.57
C GLN A 379 -0.48 -14.89 10.86
N MET A 380 -0.58 -15.75 9.84
CA MET A 380 -1.83 -16.05 9.16
C MET A 380 -2.89 -16.61 10.13
N GLU A 381 -2.51 -17.47 11.08
CA GLU A 381 -3.40 -17.95 12.15
C GLU A 381 -3.89 -16.84 13.10
N VAL A 382 -3.05 -15.84 13.40
CA VAL A 382 -3.43 -14.69 14.25
C VAL A 382 -4.34 -13.72 13.49
N ASP A 383 -4.06 -13.50 12.21
CA ASP A 383 -4.82 -12.58 11.37
C ASP A 383 -6.21 -13.10 11.03
N ILE A 384 -6.37 -14.40 10.78
CA ILE A 384 -7.65 -14.95 10.32
C ILE A 384 -8.73 -14.89 11.42
N LYS A 385 -8.34 -15.00 12.69
CA LYS A 385 -9.24 -14.89 13.85
C LYS A 385 -9.97 -13.55 13.97
N ARG A 386 -9.48 -12.51 13.29
CA ARG A 386 -10.14 -11.20 13.21
C ARG A 386 -11.46 -11.22 12.43
N TYR A 387 -11.72 -12.32 11.71
CA TYR A 387 -12.94 -12.54 10.93
C TYR A 387 -13.90 -13.54 11.59
N ASP A 388 -13.52 -14.14 12.73
CA ASP A 388 -14.37 -15.10 13.46
C ASP A 388 -15.71 -14.44 13.80
N LEU A 389 -16.80 -15.17 13.58
CA LEU A 389 -18.17 -14.68 13.76
C LEU A 389 -18.81 -15.38 14.97
N HIS A 390 -19.55 -14.62 15.77
CA HIS A 390 -20.24 -15.14 16.96
C HIS A 390 -21.75 -15.01 16.84
N ASN A 391 -22.49 -15.92 17.46
CA ASN A 391 -23.96 -15.94 17.50
C ASN A 391 -24.65 -15.85 16.12
N GLN A 392 -24.04 -16.41 15.07
CA GLN A 392 -24.60 -16.39 13.72
C GLN A 392 -25.65 -17.47 13.51
N THR A 393 -26.67 -17.17 12.72
CA THR A 393 -27.61 -18.18 12.23
C THR A 393 -27.19 -18.68 10.85
N MET A 394 -27.61 -19.89 10.51
CA MET A 394 -27.51 -20.44 9.16
C MET A 394 -28.91 -20.73 8.64
N THR A 395 -29.03 -20.96 7.33
CA THR A 395 -30.27 -21.42 6.69
C THR A 395 -30.00 -22.65 5.84
N GLN A 396 -30.97 -23.56 5.69
CA GLN A 396 -30.80 -24.69 4.78
C GLN A 396 -30.85 -24.21 3.33
N ASP A 397 -29.96 -24.72 2.48
CA ASP A 397 -29.92 -24.31 1.07
C ASP A 397 -31.16 -24.77 0.31
N ARG A 398 -31.66 -23.90 -0.58
CA ARG A 398 -32.89 -24.15 -1.35
C ARG A 398 -32.72 -25.21 -2.41
N ASP A 399 -31.55 -25.24 -3.05
CA ASP A 399 -31.24 -26.09 -4.20
C ASP A 399 -30.73 -27.46 -3.74
N ASN A 400 -29.90 -27.48 -2.68
CA ASN A 400 -29.34 -28.70 -2.11
C ASN A 400 -29.50 -28.75 -0.58
N ARG A 401 -30.55 -29.45 -0.10
CA ARG A 401 -30.86 -29.61 1.34
C ARG A 401 -29.75 -30.24 2.20
N ARG A 402 -28.66 -30.77 1.61
CA ARG A 402 -27.48 -31.24 2.36
C ARG A 402 -26.54 -30.12 2.80
N LEU A 403 -26.72 -28.90 2.28
CA LEU A 403 -25.88 -27.74 2.56
C LEU A 403 -26.58 -26.75 3.49
N LEU A 404 -25.77 -26.10 4.34
CA LEU A 404 -26.19 -24.95 5.14
C LEU A 404 -25.53 -23.69 4.60
N VAL A 405 -26.27 -22.58 4.58
CA VAL A 405 -25.84 -21.28 4.07
C VAL A 405 -25.56 -20.35 5.25
N LEU A 406 -24.31 -19.91 5.35
CA LEU A 406 -23.84 -18.90 6.30
C LEU A 406 -23.68 -17.56 5.57
N GLN A 407 -24.13 -16.46 6.18
CA GLN A 407 -23.78 -15.12 5.70
C GLN A 407 -22.44 -14.69 6.31
N VAL A 408 -21.48 -14.35 5.45
CA VAL A 408 -20.12 -13.93 5.81
C VAL A 408 -19.87 -12.55 5.19
N PRO A 409 -20.11 -11.45 5.94
CA PRO A 409 -19.78 -10.11 5.49
C PRO A 409 -18.30 -10.01 5.09
N GLY A 410 -18.01 -9.34 3.98
CA GLY A 410 -16.63 -9.17 3.51
C GLY A 410 -15.98 -10.38 2.82
N VAL A 411 -16.64 -11.55 2.72
CA VAL A 411 -16.07 -12.71 2.02
C VAL A 411 -15.81 -12.43 0.54
N THR A 412 -16.66 -11.61 -0.11
CA THR A 412 -16.41 -11.13 -1.49
C THR A 412 -15.10 -10.36 -1.60
N GLU A 413 -14.68 -9.68 -0.53
CA GLU A 413 -13.46 -8.89 -0.41
C GLU A 413 -12.19 -9.74 -0.17
N ASN A 414 -12.32 -11.07 -0.13
CA ASN A 414 -11.31 -12.00 0.39
C ASN A 414 -10.89 -11.67 1.84
N ARG A 415 -11.84 -11.16 2.64
CA ARG A 415 -11.65 -10.74 4.05
C ARG A 415 -12.86 -11.19 4.90
N PRO A 416 -12.93 -12.47 5.30
CA PRO A 416 -11.90 -13.50 5.20
C PRO A 416 -11.74 -14.08 3.79
N SER A 417 -10.54 -14.58 3.47
CA SER A 417 -10.29 -15.30 2.21
C SER A 417 -10.85 -16.70 2.33
N VAL A 418 -11.93 -16.98 1.62
CA VAL A 418 -12.63 -18.27 1.65
C VAL A 418 -12.90 -18.73 0.22
N LEU A 419 -12.45 -19.92 -0.13
CA LEU A 419 -12.57 -20.53 -1.46
C LEU A 419 -13.25 -21.90 -1.38
N ARG A 420 -13.76 -22.39 -2.52
CA ARG A 420 -14.30 -23.76 -2.64
C ARG A 420 -13.22 -24.78 -2.25
N GLY A 421 -13.56 -25.64 -1.30
CA GLY A 421 -12.67 -26.67 -0.73
C GLY A 421 -12.01 -26.29 0.60
N ASP A 422 -12.08 -25.02 1.02
CA ASP A 422 -11.65 -24.61 2.37
C ASP A 422 -12.59 -25.17 3.44
N CYS A 423 -12.22 -25.05 4.72
CA CYS A 423 -13.07 -25.43 5.84
C CYS A 423 -13.15 -24.36 6.92
N LEU A 424 -14.34 -24.25 7.51
CA LEU A 424 -14.63 -23.46 8.71
C LEU A 424 -14.87 -24.42 9.87
N LYS A 425 -14.59 -23.99 11.10
CA LYS A 425 -15.03 -24.73 12.29
C LYS A 425 -16.23 -24.02 12.89
N VAL A 426 -17.18 -24.80 13.37
CA VAL A 426 -18.47 -24.28 13.81
C VAL A 426 -18.89 -24.98 15.10
N SER A 427 -19.21 -24.23 16.15
CA SER A 427 -19.77 -24.75 17.40
C SER A 427 -21.09 -24.03 17.71
N LYS A 428 -22.00 -24.67 18.45
CA LYS A 428 -23.26 -24.02 18.85
C LYS A 428 -22.96 -23.00 19.96
N SER A 429 -23.39 -21.74 19.80
CA SER A 429 -23.09 -20.65 20.76
C SER A 429 -23.69 -20.87 22.16
N GLU A 430 -24.72 -21.71 22.26
CA GLU A 430 -25.41 -22.05 23.50
C GLU A 430 -24.83 -23.30 24.20
N GLU A 431 -23.97 -24.07 23.51
CA GLU A 431 -23.40 -25.32 24.00
C GLU A 431 -22.22 -25.04 24.96
N LYS A 432 -22.55 -24.88 26.25
CA LYS A 432 -21.59 -24.60 27.33
C LYS A 432 -21.11 -25.85 28.08
N VAL A 433 -21.72 -27.01 27.82
CA VAL A 433 -21.35 -28.29 28.44
C VAL A 433 -20.11 -28.83 27.73
N GLN A 434 -19.08 -29.20 28.49
CA GLN A 434 -17.85 -29.76 27.93
C GLN A 434 -17.96 -31.30 27.79
N PRO A 435 -17.32 -31.89 26.77
CA PRO A 435 -16.54 -31.25 25.71
C PRO A 435 -17.45 -30.60 24.64
N ILE A 436 -17.09 -29.41 24.16
CA ILE A 436 -17.87 -28.68 23.16
C ILE A 436 -17.75 -29.38 21.79
N THR A 437 -18.88 -29.61 21.12
CA THR A 437 -18.88 -30.18 19.77
C THR A 437 -18.46 -29.14 18.73
N VAL A 438 -17.37 -29.40 18.01
CA VAL A 438 -16.86 -28.58 16.92
C VAL A 438 -17.06 -29.30 15.60
N TYR A 439 -17.94 -28.78 14.76
CA TYR A 439 -18.25 -29.30 13.44
C TYR A 439 -17.36 -28.66 12.38
N THR A 440 -16.73 -29.47 11.53
CA THR A 440 -16.04 -28.97 10.33
C THR A 440 -17.08 -28.73 9.23
N GLY A 441 -17.21 -27.48 8.78
CA GLY A 441 -18.02 -27.11 7.61
C GLY A 441 -17.12 -26.88 6.39
N TYR A 442 -17.22 -27.74 5.37
CA TYR A 442 -16.47 -27.55 4.13
C TYR A 442 -17.16 -26.59 3.18
N VAL A 443 -16.41 -25.71 2.53
CA VAL A 443 -16.95 -24.74 1.58
C VAL A 443 -17.22 -25.41 0.23
N HIS A 444 -18.50 -25.56 -0.10
CA HIS A 444 -18.92 -26.08 -1.41
C HIS A 444 -19.00 -24.97 -2.45
N ARG A 445 -19.49 -23.78 -2.07
CA ARG A 445 -19.61 -22.60 -2.96
C ARG A 445 -19.57 -21.30 -2.17
N VAL A 446 -19.10 -20.24 -2.82
CA VAL A 446 -19.17 -18.85 -2.33
C VAL A 446 -19.99 -18.04 -3.34
N GLU A 447 -21.05 -17.39 -2.86
CA GLU A 447 -22.03 -16.65 -3.66
C GLU A 447 -22.28 -15.28 -3.03
N LEU A 448 -21.61 -14.24 -3.55
CA LEU A 448 -21.61 -12.91 -2.92
C LEU A 448 -21.20 -13.04 -1.44
N GLU A 449 -22.02 -12.54 -0.51
CA GLU A 449 -21.78 -12.64 0.94
C GLU A 449 -22.23 -13.98 1.57
N ARG A 450 -22.58 -14.98 0.77
CA ARG A 450 -23.09 -16.28 1.25
C ARG A 450 -22.06 -17.38 1.00
N VAL A 451 -21.83 -18.21 2.02
CA VAL A 451 -20.98 -19.39 1.93
C VAL A 451 -21.85 -20.63 2.12
N LYS A 452 -21.92 -21.50 1.10
CA LYS A 452 -22.60 -22.79 1.17
C LYS A 452 -21.65 -23.84 1.76
N LEU A 453 -22.02 -24.40 2.91
CA LEU A 453 -21.20 -25.28 3.75
C LEU A 453 -21.78 -26.70 3.80
N GLY A 454 -20.93 -27.70 3.56
CA GLY A 454 -21.21 -29.12 3.76
C GLY A 454 -20.76 -29.58 5.14
N PHE A 455 -21.68 -30.14 5.91
CA PHE A 455 -21.47 -30.64 7.27
C PHE A 455 -21.76 -32.14 7.35
N SER A 456 -21.55 -32.75 8.53
CA SER A 456 -21.95 -34.14 8.76
C SER A 456 -23.47 -34.31 8.65
N LYS A 457 -23.91 -35.47 8.12
CA LYS A 457 -25.34 -35.82 8.03
C LYS A 457 -26.07 -35.66 9.37
N ARG A 458 -25.40 -35.99 10.48
CA ARG A 458 -25.93 -35.83 11.85
C ARG A 458 -26.29 -34.38 12.14
N LEU A 459 -25.41 -33.41 11.87
CA LEU A 459 -25.72 -32.01 12.10
C LEU A 459 -26.88 -31.55 11.22
N VAL A 460 -26.84 -31.87 9.93
CA VAL A 460 -27.86 -31.46 8.94
C VAL A 460 -29.25 -32.02 9.28
N GLN A 461 -29.32 -33.28 9.73
CA GLN A 461 -30.58 -33.91 10.17
C GLN A 461 -31.11 -33.33 11.48
N SER A 462 -30.23 -32.92 12.40
CA SER A 462 -30.61 -32.28 13.67
C SER A 462 -30.70 -30.75 13.60
N PHE A 463 -30.62 -30.16 12.40
CA PHE A 463 -30.56 -28.71 12.23
C PHE A 463 -31.92 -28.06 12.49
N ILE A 464 -31.96 -27.09 13.41
CA ILE A 464 -33.15 -26.30 13.72
C ILE A 464 -32.91 -24.86 13.27
N SER A 465 -33.83 -24.31 12.48
CA SER A 465 -33.81 -22.90 12.08
C SER A 465 -33.70 -21.97 13.29
N ASN A 466 -32.91 -20.90 13.16
CA ASN A 466 -32.53 -19.96 14.23
C ASN A 466 -31.54 -20.49 15.30
N THR A 467 -31.03 -21.72 15.18
CA THR A 467 -29.88 -22.15 16.01
C THR A 467 -28.70 -21.21 15.78
N ARG A 468 -28.07 -20.76 16.87
CA ARG A 468 -26.92 -19.86 16.86
C ARG A 468 -25.60 -20.63 16.92
N PHE A 469 -24.64 -20.19 16.12
CA PHE A 469 -23.32 -20.78 16.00
C PHE A 469 -22.21 -19.73 16.07
N ASP A 470 -21.10 -20.14 16.65
CA ASP A 470 -19.82 -19.45 16.56
C ASP A 470 -18.99 -20.13 15.47
N VAL A 471 -18.31 -19.32 14.65
CA VAL A 471 -17.62 -19.74 13.43
C VAL A 471 -16.17 -19.27 13.50
N GLU A 472 -15.24 -20.22 13.62
CA GLU A 472 -13.80 -19.95 13.46
C GLU A 472 -13.38 -20.14 12.00
N PHE A 473 -12.72 -19.15 11.42
CA PHE A 473 -12.13 -19.26 10.08
C PHE A 473 -10.77 -19.96 10.14
N THR A 474 -10.50 -20.86 9.19
CA THR A 474 -9.22 -21.58 9.13
C THR A 474 -8.45 -21.24 7.86
N ILE A 475 -7.12 -21.21 7.96
CA ILE A 475 -6.26 -20.89 6.82
C ILE A 475 -6.13 -22.10 5.90
N ASN A 476 -6.22 -21.88 4.60
CA ASN A 476 -5.87 -22.92 3.64
C ASN A 476 -4.35 -23.13 3.64
N ARG A 477 -3.90 -24.21 4.30
CA ARG A 477 -2.48 -24.58 4.39
C ARG A 477 -1.90 -25.15 3.08
N PHE A 478 -2.70 -25.40 2.05
CA PHE A 478 -2.24 -26.08 0.82
C PHE A 478 -1.12 -25.31 0.08
N PRO A 479 -1.19 -23.98 -0.14
CA PRO A 479 -0.09 -23.24 -0.76
C PRO A 479 1.19 -23.28 0.07
N LEU A 480 1.10 -23.11 1.40
CA LEU A 480 2.25 -23.21 2.31
C LEU A 480 2.89 -24.61 2.28
N LYS A 481 2.08 -25.68 2.32
CA LYS A 481 2.57 -27.07 2.19
C LYS A 481 3.26 -27.33 0.85
N LEU A 482 2.80 -26.69 -0.24
CA LEU A 482 3.48 -26.76 -1.52
C LEU A 482 4.81 -26.00 -1.52
N GLN A 483 4.88 -24.82 -0.90
CA GLN A 483 6.14 -24.06 -0.73
C GLN A 483 7.16 -24.85 0.12
N HIS A 484 6.72 -25.45 1.23
CA HIS A 484 7.53 -26.35 2.06
C HIS A 484 8.07 -27.55 1.25
N ARG A 485 7.21 -28.20 0.46
CA ARG A 485 7.65 -29.31 -0.42
C ARG A 485 8.58 -28.81 -1.53
N ALA A 486 8.36 -27.62 -2.07
CA ALA A 486 9.18 -27.06 -3.13
C ALA A 486 10.63 -26.82 -2.66
N VAL A 487 10.83 -26.34 -1.42
CA VAL A 487 12.18 -26.17 -0.86
C VAL A 487 12.84 -27.49 -0.45
N ASP A 488 12.08 -28.51 -0.01
CA ASP A 488 12.59 -29.90 0.12
C ASP A 488 13.08 -30.42 -1.26
N LEU A 489 12.25 -30.27 -2.29
CA LEU A 489 12.54 -30.75 -3.65
C LEU A 489 13.71 -30.02 -4.30
N ALA A 490 13.94 -28.75 -3.97
CA ALA A 490 15.07 -27.98 -4.49
C ALA A 490 16.41 -28.58 -4.08
N GLU A 491 16.53 -29.05 -2.84
CA GLU A 491 17.70 -29.76 -2.33
C GLU A 491 17.77 -31.19 -2.89
N GLN A 492 16.65 -31.93 -2.89
CA GLN A 492 16.58 -33.29 -3.42
C GLN A 492 17.01 -33.36 -4.91
N HIS A 493 16.65 -32.36 -5.71
CA HIS A 493 17.00 -32.27 -7.13
C HIS A 493 18.23 -31.39 -7.43
N ARG A 494 19.02 -31.01 -6.41
CA ARG A 494 20.30 -30.28 -6.55
C ARG A 494 20.19 -29.03 -7.45
N LEU A 495 19.22 -28.17 -7.16
CA LEU A 495 19.00 -26.92 -7.88
C LEU A 495 20.09 -25.84 -7.60
N ASP A 496 21.21 -26.18 -6.98
CA ASP A 496 22.35 -25.30 -6.67
C ASP A 496 22.72 -24.39 -7.86
N LYS A 497 22.89 -24.99 -9.05
CA LYS A 497 23.30 -24.28 -10.27
C LYS A 497 22.23 -23.33 -10.81
N VAL A 498 20.97 -23.47 -10.39
CA VAL A 498 19.83 -22.63 -10.78
C VAL A 498 19.56 -21.54 -9.74
N LEU A 499 19.64 -21.85 -8.44
CA LEU A 499 19.30 -20.93 -7.35
C LEU A 499 20.48 -20.11 -6.82
N PHE A 500 21.70 -20.62 -7.03
CA PHE A 500 22.99 -20.02 -6.67
C PHE A 500 24.01 -20.17 -7.82
N PRO A 501 23.70 -19.68 -9.05
CA PRO A 501 24.56 -19.85 -10.20
C PRO A 501 25.93 -19.17 -10.04
N LEU A 502 26.97 -19.80 -10.59
CA LEU A 502 28.37 -19.36 -10.53
C LEU A 502 28.99 -19.07 -11.91
N GLY A 503 28.18 -18.99 -12.98
CA GLY A 503 28.63 -18.50 -14.30
C GLY A 503 29.24 -19.55 -15.23
N SER A 504 28.92 -20.84 -15.04
CA SER A 504 29.40 -21.89 -15.95
C SER A 504 28.80 -21.71 -17.36
N VAL A 505 29.68 -21.48 -18.35
CA VAL A 505 29.28 -21.25 -19.75
C VAL A 505 29.04 -22.58 -20.45
N VAL A 506 27.78 -22.90 -20.74
CA VAL A 506 27.45 -23.97 -21.69
C VAL A 506 27.75 -23.48 -23.11
N ARG A 507 28.27 -24.37 -23.98
CA ARG A 507 28.51 -24.07 -25.40
C ARG A 507 27.18 -23.73 -26.08
N THR A 508 27.02 -22.48 -26.50
CA THR A 508 25.86 -22.03 -27.29
C THR A 508 25.78 -22.81 -28.60
N THR A 509 24.64 -23.45 -28.86
CA THR A 509 24.34 -23.97 -30.19
C THR A 509 24.18 -22.80 -31.18
N PRO A 510 24.76 -22.87 -32.39
CA PRO A 510 24.54 -21.85 -33.41
C PRO A 510 23.10 -21.95 -33.90
N ILE A 511 22.30 -20.90 -33.67
CA ILE A 511 20.91 -20.84 -34.13
C ILE A 511 20.84 -20.17 -35.50
N PRO A 512 20.00 -20.65 -36.43
CA PRO A 512 19.64 -19.89 -37.63
C PRO A 512 19.06 -18.50 -37.29
N LYS A 513 19.17 -17.55 -38.22
CA LYS A 513 18.63 -16.20 -38.04
C LYS A 513 17.12 -16.26 -37.76
N LEU A 514 16.72 -15.90 -36.54
CA LEU A 514 15.32 -15.88 -36.13
C LEU A 514 14.53 -14.85 -36.95
N SER A 515 13.30 -15.20 -37.30
CA SER A 515 12.31 -14.30 -37.92
C SER A 515 11.12 -14.21 -36.98
N MET A 516 10.84 -13.01 -36.47
CA MET A 516 9.90 -12.84 -35.37
C MET A 516 8.46 -13.05 -35.84
N PHE A 517 7.65 -13.74 -35.03
CA PHE A 517 6.20 -13.84 -35.26
C PHE A 517 5.56 -12.45 -35.12
N ASN A 518 5.95 -11.69 -34.10
CA ASN A 518 5.64 -10.27 -34.00
C ASN A 518 6.73 -9.40 -34.65
N ARG A 519 6.48 -8.96 -35.88
CA ARG A 519 7.37 -8.08 -36.67
C ARG A 519 7.73 -6.75 -35.98
N GLN A 520 6.93 -6.27 -35.04
CA GLN A 520 7.26 -5.05 -34.28
C GLN A 520 8.50 -5.23 -33.39
N LEU A 521 8.82 -6.47 -33.00
CA LEU A 521 9.99 -6.81 -32.19
C LEU A 521 11.31 -6.79 -32.98
N GLU A 522 11.25 -6.92 -34.32
CA GLU A 522 12.46 -6.90 -35.17
C GLU A 522 13.19 -5.54 -35.11
N ASN A 523 12.45 -4.46 -34.79
CA ASN A 523 12.98 -3.11 -34.61
C ASN A 523 13.32 -2.76 -33.14
N ASN A 524 13.18 -3.70 -32.20
CA ASN A 524 13.52 -3.56 -30.79
C ASN A 524 14.73 -4.47 -30.46
N PRO A 525 15.96 -3.93 -30.42
CA PRO A 525 17.16 -4.74 -30.18
C PRO A 525 17.17 -5.39 -28.80
N GLU A 526 16.57 -4.76 -27.77
CA GLU A 526 16.49 -5.32 -26.42
C GLU A 526 15.62 -6.59 -26.39
N GLN A 527 14.40 -6.53 -26.92
CA GLN A 527 13.48 -7.66 -27.01
C GLN A 527 14.01 -8.75 -27.96
N HIS A 528 14.60 -8.36 -29.10
CA HIS A 528 15.21 -9.29 -30.05
C HIS A 528 16.41 -10.03 -29.42
N ALA A 529 17.27 -9.33 -28.67
CA ALA A 529 18.39 -9.95 -27.96
C ALA A 529 17.91 -10.93 -26.87
N ALA A 530 16.90 -10.54 -26.07
CA ALA A 530 16.31 -11.43 -25.07
C ALA A 530 15.76 -12.72 -25.70
N VAL A 531 14.96 -12.62 -26.77
CA VAL A 531 14.43 -13.79 -27.49
C VAL A 531 15.58 -14.67 -28.01
N HIS A 532 16.58 -14.10 -28.67
CA HIS A 532 17.72 -14.86 -29.17
C HIS A 532 18.48 -15.59 -28.04
N ARG A 533 18.74 -14.94 -26.91
CA ARG A 533 19.47 -15.51 -25.76
C ARG A 533 18.70 -16.65 -25.09
N ILE A 534 17.37 -16.51 -25.00
CA ILE A 534 16.49 -17.56 -24.50
C ILE A 534 16.49 -18.77 -25.45
N VAL A 535 16.31 -18.57 -26.76
CA VAL A 535 16.30 -19.71 -27.70
C VAL A 535 17.69 -20.39 -27.73
N SER A 536 18.79 -19.64 -27.58
CA SER A 536 20.15 -20.21 -27.52
C SER A 536 20.51 -20.87 -26.19
N GLY A 537 19.64 -20.80 -25.18
CA GLY A 537 19.94 -21.27 -23.83
C GLY A 537 21.20 -20.65 -23.23
N ALA A 538 21.51 -19.38 -23.54
CA ALA A 538 22.82 -18.78 -23.27
C ALA A 538 23.21 -18.74 -21.78
N SER A 539 22.22 -18.75 -20.88
CA SER A 539 22.43 -18.75 -19.44
C SER A 539 22.49 -20.15 -18.83
N LYS A 540 22.05 -21.22 -19.54
CA LYS A 540 21.81 -22.55 -18.96
C LYS A 540 23.04 -23.04 -18.18
N PRO A 541 22.87 -23.64 -16.98
CA PRO A 541 21.61 -23.84 -16.23
C PRO A 541 21.16 -22.62 -15.39
N ALA A 542 21.91 -21.51 -15.40
CA ALA A 542 21.53 -20.32 -14.64
C ALA A 542 20.24 -19.68 -15.23
N PRO A 543 19.39 -19.06 -14.38
CA PRO A 543 18.21 -18.35 -14.84
C PRO A 543 18.54 -17.20 -15.82
N TYR A 544 17.70 -17.00 -16.82
CA TYR A 544 17.70 -15.81 -17.68
C TYR A 544 16.67 -14.80 -17.16
N LEU A 545 17.06 -13.54 -16.96
CA LEU A 545 16.16 -12.48 -16.47
C LEU A 545 15.75 -11.52 -17.59
N VAL A 546 14.44 -11.31 -17.74
CA VAL A 546 13.86 -10.26 -18.60
C VAL A 546 13.12 -9.26 -17.72
N PHE A 547 13.77 -8.15 -17.38
CA PHE A 547 13.20 -7.15 -16.47
C PHE A 547 13.00 -5.79 -17.12
N GLY A 548 12.18 -4.94 -16.50
CA GLY A 548 12.02 -3.54 -16.90
C GLY A 548 10.63 -2.97 -16.58
N PRO A 549 10.47 -1.65 -16.73
CA PRO A 549 9.27 -0.87 -16.33
C PRO A 549 7.90 -1.44 -16.79
N PRO A 550 6.79 -0.98 -16.20
CA PRO A 550 5.45 -1.35 -16.64
C PRO A 550 5.20 -0.86 -18.08
N GLY A 551 4.91 -1.79 -19.00
CA GLY A 551 4.61 -1.46 -20.41
C GLY A 551 5.79 -1.58 -21.38
N THR A 552 6.94 -2.11 -20.97
CA THR A 552 8.10 -2.35 -21.86
C THR A 552 8.06 -3.68 -22.64
N GLY A 553 6.93 -4.40 -22.58
CA GLY A 553 6.69 -5.57 -23.41
C GLY A 553 7.17 -6.92 -22.85
N LYS A 554 7.58 -7.01 -21.57
CA LYS A 554 8.04 -8.26 -20.91
C LYS A 554 7.28 -9.53 -21.32
N THR A 555 5.96 -9.57 -21.08
CA THR A 555 5.07 -10.69 -21.45
C THR A 555 5.10 -11.00 -22.96
N ILE A 556 5.19 -9.99 -23.82
CA ILE A 556 5.27 -10.17 -25.28
C ILE A 556 6.62 -10.77 -25.68
N THR A 557 7.72 -10.35 -25.04
CA THR A 557 9.05 -10.95 -25.21
C THR A 557 9.04 -12.44 -24.83
N LEU A 558 8.37 -12.80 -23.73
CA LEU A 558 8.24 -14.21 -23.32
C LEU A 558 7.39 -15.02 -24.31
N VAL A 559 6.26 -14.47 -24.77
CA VAL A 559 5.38 -15.11 -25.76
C VAL A 559 6.12 -15.35 -27.07
N GLU A 560 6.87 -14.36 -27.57
CA GLU A 560 7.71 -14.53 -28.75
C GLU A 560 8.78 -15.61 -28.54
N ALA A 561 9.49 -15.61 -27.40
CA ALA A 561 10.49 -16.62 -27.10
C ALA A 561 9.91 -18.05 -27.06
N MET A 562 8.72 -18.23 -26.48
CA MET A 562 8.02 -19.53 -26.47
C MET A 562 7.60 -19.97 -27.88
N ASN A 563 7.10 -19.06 -28.72
CA ASN A 563 6.77 -19.36 -30.12
C ASN A 563 8.01 -19.76 -30.93
N GLN A 564 9.14 -19.07 -30.73
CA GLN A 564 10.42 -19.40 -31.40
C GLN A 564 10.98 -20.75 -30.92
N LEU A 565 10.92 -21.05 -29.62
CA LEU A 565 11.32 -22.36 -29.08
C LEU A 565 10.51 -23.49 -29.75
N ASN A 566 9.18 -23.38 -29.81
CA ASN A 566 8.33 -24.37 -30.47
C ASN A 566 8.63 -24.53 -31.98
N ARG A 567 9.14 -23.49 -32.65
CA ARG A 567 9.53 -23.53 -34.06
C ARG A 567 10.92 -24.14 -34.28
N VAL A 568 11.87 -23.90 -33.38
CA VAL A 568 13.28 -24.28 -33.52
C VAL A 568 13.58 -25.65 -32.91
N ASP A 569 12.91 -26.02 -31.82
CA ASP A 569 13.11 -27.28 -31.09
C ASP A 569 11.79 -28.08 -31.00
N PRO A 570 11.57 -29.07 -31.89
CA PRO A 570 10.41 -29.95 -31.84
C PRO A 570 10.33 -30.82 -30.58
N LEU A 571 11.43 -30.99 -29.83
CA LEU A 571 11.46 -31.72 -28.57
C LEU A 571 11.19 -30.82 -27.36
N CYS A 572 11.02 -29.51 -27.56
CA CYS A 572 10.73 -28.61 -26.45
C CYS A 572 9.37 -28.93 -25.81
N HIS A 573 9.32 -28.78 -24.49
CA HIS A 573 8.10 -28.77 -23.69
C HIS A 573 8.26 -27.65 -22.66
N ILE A 574 7.26 -26.78 -22.59
CA ILE A 574 7.33 -25.48 -21.94
C ILE A 574 6.28 -25.43 -20.82
N LEU A 575 6.72 -25.06 -19.62
CA LEU A 575 5.85 -24.70 -18.52
C LEU A 575 5.87 -23.18 -18.34
N ALA A 576 4.75 -22.52 -18.58
CA ALA A 576 4.59 -21.09 -18.34
C ALA A 576 3.78 -20.85 -17.05
N CYS A 577 4.41 -20.21 -16.09
CA CYS A 577 3.85 -19.90 -14.78
C CYS A 577 3.67 -18.39 -14.59
N ALA A 578 2.73 -18.02 -13.74
CA ALA A 578 2.70 -16.71 -13.09
C ALA A 578 2.13 -16.83 -11.66
N PRO A 579 2.32 -15.84 -10.78
CA PRO A 579 1.72 -15.85 -9.44
C PRO A 579 0.20 -15.73 -9.49
N SER A 580 -0.32 -14.88 -10.40
CA SER A 580 -1.75 -14.59 -10.53
C SER A 580 -2.41 -15.33 -11.71
N ASN A 581 -3.70 -15.64 -11.55
CA ASN A 581 -4.50 -16.22 -12.64
C ASN A 581 -4.61 -15.24 -13.83
N SER A 582 -4.75 -13.94 -13.59
CA SER A 582 -4.85 -12.93 -14.66
C SER A 582 -3.60 -12.85 -15.53
N ALA A 583 -2.40 -12.95 -14.95
CA ALA A 583 -1.16 -13.03 -15.72
C ALA A 583 -1.05 -14.35 -16.51
N SER A 584 -1.41 -15.48 -15.89
CA SER A 584 -1.48 -16.79 -16.57
C SER A 584 -2.49 -16.80 -17.73
N ASP A 585 -3.65 -16.18 -17.53
CA ASP A 585 -4.71 -16.06 -18.54
C ASP A 585 -4.24 -15.17 -19.71
N LEU A 586 -3.56 -14.06 -19.43
CA LEU A 586 -2.95 -13.17 -20.44
C LEU A 586 -1.87 -13.89 -21.26
N LEU A 587 -0.97 -14.64 -20.63
CA LEU A 587 0.04 -15.46 -21.33
C LEU A 587 -0.62 -16.43 -22.31
N CYS A 588 -1.64 -17.18 -21.85
CA CYS A 588 -2.35 -18.14 -22.68
C CYS A 588 -3.08 -17.47 -23.86
N GLN A 589 -3.80 -16.37 -23.63
CA GLN A 589 -4.47 -15.61 -24.69
C GLN A 589 -3.50 -15.09 -25.75
N ARG A 590 -2.27 -14.71 -25.37
CA ARG A 590 -1.24 -14.21 -26.29
C ARG A 590 -0.58 -15.34 -27.10
N LEU A 591 -0.34 -16.50 -26.48
CA LEU A 591 0.17 -17.69 -27.17
C LEU A 591 -0.82 -18.23 -28.21
N LEU A 592 -2.11 -18.34 -27.86
CA LEU A 592 -3.18 -18.78 -28.77
C LEU A 592 -3.38 -17.87 -29.99
N GLY A 593 -2.79 -16.66 -30.01
CA GLY A 593 -2.79 -15.78 -31.18
C GLY A 593 -1.75 -16.14 -32.26
N HIS A 594 -0.78 -17.00 -31.94
CA HIS A 594 0.36 -17.32 -32.82
C HIS A 594 0.74 -18.81 -32.87
N MET A 595 0.23 -19.62 -31.94
CA MET A 595 0.54 -21.05 -31.79
C MET A 595 -0.72 -21.90 -31.97
N ASP A 596 -0.57 -23.14 -32.45
CA ASP A 596 -1.69 -24.07 -32.61
C ASP A 596 -2.43 -24.28 -31.27
N PRO A 597 -3.76 -24.05 -31.20
CA PRO A 597 -4.53 -24.24 -29.98
C PRO A 597 -4.54 -25.67 -29.41
N HIS A 598 -4.12 -26.68 -30.17
CA HIS A 598 -3.92 -28.06 -29.68
C HIS A 598 -2.58 -28.26 -28.97
N CYS A 599 -1.61 -27.36 -29.17
CA CYS A 599 -0.30 -27.40 -28.53
C CYS A 599 -0.26 -26.67 -27.18
N VAL A 600 -1.33 -25.94 -26.83
CA VAL A 600 -1.40 -24.99 -25.70
C VAL A 600 -2.52 -25.38 -24.74
N TYR A 601 -2.23 -25.50 -23.43
CA TYR A 601 -3.22 -25.88 -22.42
C TYR A 601 -3.15 -25.04 -21.15
N ARG A 602 -4.30 -24.52 -20.70
CA ARG A 602 -4.45 -23.69 -19.50
C ARG A 602 -4.98 -24.50 -18.32
N LEU A 603 -4.16 -24.69 -17.29
CA LEU A 603 -4.48 -25.50 -16.12
C LEU A 603 -4.93 -24.64 -14.93
N TYR A 604 -6.22 -24.68 -14.60
CA TYR A 604 -6.83 -23.99 -13.46
C TYR A 604 -6.94 -24.88 -12.21
N ALA A 605 -6.89 -24.24 -11.04
CA ALA A 605 -7.23 -24.87 -9.77
C ALA A 605 -8.75 -25.11 -9.66
N SER A 606 -9.13 -26.20 -8.99
CA SER A 606 -10.52 -26.60 -8.72
C SER A 606 -11.36 -25.61 -7.87
N SER A 607 -10.71 -24.55 -7.36
CA SER A 607 -11.31 -23.44 -6.61
C SER A 607 -11.52 -22.17 -7.44
N ARG A 608 -11.09 -22.11 -8.70
CA ARG A 608 -11.28 -20.96 -9.60
C ARG A 608 -12.77 -20.76 -9.91
N PRO A 609 -13.34 -19.56 -9.70
CA PRO A 609 -14.72 -19.28 -10.13
C PRO A 609 -14.81 -19.16 -11.66
N LEU A 610 -15.71 -19.91 -12.30
CA LEU A 610 -15.93 -19.90 -13.75
C LEU A 610 -16.17 -18.49 -14.31
N SER A 611 -16.94 -17.66 -13.60
CA SER A 611 -17.27 -16.28 -13.98
C SER A 611 -16.06 -15.34 -14.13
N THR A 612 -14.88 -15.76 -13.66
CA THR A 612 -13.62 -15.00 -13.75
C THR A 612 -12.68 -15.50 -14.85
N VAL A 613 -13.08 -16.54 -15.60
CA VAL A 613 -12.29 -17.12 -16.70
C VAL A 613 -12.70 -16.50 -18.04
N PRO A 614 -11.76 -16.04 -18.87
CA PRO A 614 -12.07 -15.53 -20.20
C PRO A 614 -12.72 -16.61 -21.09
N GLN A 615 -13.83 -16.28 -21.75
CA GLN A 615 -14.62 -17.23 -22.54
C GLN A 615 -13.80 -17.96 -23.63
N ASN A 616 -12.83 -17.27 -24.24
CA ASN A 616 -11.97 -17.85 -25.28
C ASN A 616 -10.99 -18.91 -24.75
N LEU A 617 -10.76 -18.98 -23.43
CA LEU A 617 -9.89 -20.00 -22.82
C LEU A 617 -10.66 -21.27 -22.41
N LEU A 618 -12.00 -21.25 -22.37
CA LEU A 618 -12.81 -22.38 -21.90
C LEU A 618 -12.66 -23.66 -22.74
N LYS A 619 -12.25 -23.53 -24.02
CA LYS A 619 -11.98 -24.66 -24.91
C LYS A 619 -10.57 -25.25 -24.78
N HIS A 620 -9.66 -24.52 -24.13
CA HIS A 620 -8.24 -24.85 -24.03
C HIS A 620 -7.81 -24.99 -22.56
N CYS A 621 -8.74 -25.42 -21.70
CA CYS A 621 -8.52 -25.54 -20.28
C CYS A 621 -9.21 -26.78 -19.70
N ASN A 622 -8.99 -27.03 -18.40
CA ASN A 622 -9.47 -28.20 -17.69
C ASN A 622 -10.88 -28.05 -17.10
N TRP A 623 -11.77 -27.35 -17.80
CA TRP A 623 -13.18 -27.22 -17.41
C TRP A 623 -13.98 -28.45 -17.86
N ASP A 624 -14.69 -29.09 -16.92
CA ASP A 624 -15.65 -30.15 -17.22
C ASP A 624 -17.08 -29.62 -17.03
N ALA A 625 -17.81 -29.50 -18.14
CA ALA A 625 -19.19 -29.03 -18.15
C ALA A 625 -20.18 -30.04 -17.54
N SER A 626 -19.84 -31.33 -17.46
CA SER A 626 -20.68 -32.35 -16.82
C SER A 626 -20.58 -32.32 -15.30
N GLN A 627 -19.46 -31.82 -14.76
CA GLN A 627 -19.17 -31.74 -13.32
C GLN A 627 -19.21 -30.30 -12.76
N ASP A 628 -19.62 -29.31 -13.57
CA ASP A 628 -19.61 -27.86 -13.29
C ASP A 628 -18.32 -27.40 -12.55
N SER A 629 -17.16 -27.95 -12.94
CA SER A 629 -15.91 -27.71 -12.21
C SER A 629 -14.63 -27.97 -13.01
N PHE A 630 -13.52 -27.43 -12.49
CA PHE A 630 -12.19 -27.67 -13.03
C PHE A 630 -11.62 -28.99 -12.50
N VAL A 631 -11.60 -30.01 -13.36
CA VAL A 631 -11.10 -31.37 -13.10
C VAL A 631 -9.60 -31.42 -13.39
N PHE A 632 -8.81 -32.23 -12.68
CA PHE A 632 -7.38 -32.36 -13.00
C PHE A 632 -7.16 -33.50 -14.01
N PRO A 633 -6.59 -33.26 -15.22
CA PRO A 633 -6.40 -34.32 -16.21
C PRO A 633 -5.32 -35.34 -15.80
N THR A 634 -5.23 -36.46 -16.53
CA THR A 634 -4.16 -37.45 -16.35
C THR A 634 -2.80 -36.92 -16.80
N LYS A 635 -1.71 -37.51 -16.30
CA LYS A 635 -0.35 -37.07 -16.67
C LYS A 635 -0.08 -37.28 -18.17
N GLU A 636 -0.59 -38.36 -18.75
CA GLU A 636 -0.42 -38.71 -20.17
C GLU A 636 -1.07 -37.65 -21.07
N PHE A 637 -2.28 -37.19 -20.69
CA PHE A 637 -2.98 -36.12 -21.41
C PHE A 637 -2.21 -34.79 -21.33
N LEU A 638 -1.73 -34.43 -20.13
CA LEU A 638 -0.94 -33.20 -19.93
C LEU A 638 0.38 -33.24 -20.72
N MET A 639 1.12 -34.35 -20.66
CA MET A 639 2.41 -34.51 -21.34
C MET A 639 2.32 -34.50 -22.87
N GLY A 640 1.11 -34.65 -23.45
CA GLY A 640 0.86 -34.47 -24.87
C GLY A 640 0.95 -33.02 -25.35
N TYR A 641 0.81 -32.03 -24.46
CA TYR A 641 0.87 -30.61 -24.81
C TYR A 641 2.30 -30.07 -24.84
N LYS A 642 2.55 -29.14 -25.76
CA LYS A 642 3.84 -28.43 -25.88
C LYS A 642 3.99 -27.30 -24.87
N VAL A 643 2.91 -26.59 -24.56
CA VAL A 643 2.91 -25.50 -23.57
C VAL A 643 1.79 -25.70 -22.57
N ILE A 644 2.14 -25.84 -21.29
CA ILE A 644 1.19 -25.82 -20.17
C ILE A 644 1.30 -24.47 -19.46
N ILE A 645 0.16 -23.79 -19.30
CA ILE A 645 0.06 -22.49 -18.62
C ILE A 645 -0.72 -22.61 -17.32
N THR A 646 -0.10 -22.24 -16.21
CA THR A 646 -0.60 -22.49 -14.85
C THR A 646 -0.25 -21.35 -13.90
N THR A 647 -0.90 -21.26 -12.74
CA THR A 647 -0.32 -20.49 -11.63
C THR A 647 0.78 -21.29 -10.93
N LEU A 648 1.71 -20.62 -10.25
CA LEU A 648 2.80 -21.26 -9.48
C LEU A 648 2.27 -22.32 -8.50
N VAL A 649 1.29 -21.96 -7.67
CA VAL A 649 0.62 -22.90 -6.73
C VAL A 649 -0.02 -24.09 -7.46
N THR A 650 -0.59 -23.87 -8.65
CA THR A 650 -1.23 -24.94 -9.44
C THR A 650 -0.20 -25.85 -10.13
N ALA A 651 0.99 -25.33 -10.47
CA ALA A 651 2.12 -26.12 -10.99
C ALA A 651 2.54 -27.23 -10.01
N GLY A 652 2.37 -27.00 -8.71
CA GLY A 652 2.59 -28.02 -7.68
C GLY A 652 1.75 -29.28 -7.84
N ARG A 653 0.63 -29.24 -8.59
CA ARG A 653 -0.14 -30.44 -8.95
C ARG A 653 0.53 -31.27 -10.05
N LEU A 654 1.35 -30.69 -10.93
CA LEU A 654 2.09 -31.41 -11.98
C LEU A 654 3.07 -32.42 -11.35
N VAL A 655 3.84 -31.98 -10.36
CA VAL A 655 4.71 -32.85 -9.54
C VAL A 655 3.88 -33.92 -8.81
N SER A 656 2.74 -33.54 -8.22
CA SER A 656 1.86 -34.48 -7.50
C SER A 656 1.20 -35.52 -8.43
N GLY A 657 1.00 -35.19 -9.71
CA GLY A 657 0.48 -36.08 -10.75
C GLY A 657 1.56 -36.99 -11.36
N GLY A 658 2.82 -36.89 -10.90
CA GLY A 658 3.90 -37.76 -11.36
C GLY A 658 4.43 -37.44 -12.76
N ILE A 659 4.34 -36.17 -13.20
CA ILE A 659 5.10 -35.70 -14.37
C ILE A 659 6.60 -35.78 -14.03
N PRO A 660 7.45 -36.40 -14.87
CA PRO A 660 8.85 -36.61 -14.54
C PRO A 660 9.67 -35.33 -14.62
N VAL A 661 10.70 -35.25 -13.77
CA VAL A 661 11.69 -34.17 -13.77
C VAL A 661 12.36 -34.08 -15.14
N GLY A 662 12.47 -32.87 -15.69
CA GLY A 662 13.06 -32.64 -17.00
C GLY A 662 12.12 -32.87 -18.19
N HIS A 663 10.86 -33.30 -17.97
CA HIS A 663 9.84 -33.27 -19.02
C HIS A 663 9.70 -31.85 -19.60
N PHE A 664 9.67 -30.83 -18.73
CA PHE A 664 9.72 -29.45 -19.16
C PHE A 664 11.19 -29.03 -19.37
N THR A 665 11.58 -28.89 -20.63
CA THR A 665 12.92 -28.41 -21.01
C THR A 665 13.09 -26.90 -20.72
N HIS A 666 11.96 -26.18 -20.63
CA HIS A 666 11.92 -24.75 -20.32
C HIS A 666 10.81 -24.44 -19.31
N VAL A 667 11.15 -23.66 -18.28
CA VAL A 667 10.19 -23.06 -17.34
C VAL A 667 10.27 -21.54 -17.48
N PHE A 668 9.13 -20.90 -17.71
CA PHE A 668 8.96 -19.45 -17.74
C PHE A 668 8.14 -19.01 -16.52
N ILE A 669 8.55 -17.93 -15.85
CA ILE A 669 7.75 -17.29 -14.79
C ILE A 669 7.59 -15.81 -15.13
N ASP A 670 6.41 -15.40 -15.57
CA ASP A 670 6.06 -13.97 -15.74
C ASP A 670 5.57 -13.37 -14.42
N GLU A 671 5.72 -12.06 -14.27
CA GLU A 671 5.46 -11.32 -13.02
C GLU A 671 6.15 -11.93 -11.78
N SER A 672 7.31 -12.56 -11.96
CA SER A 672 8.08 -13.28 -10.92
C SER A 672 8.50 -12.42 -9.72
N GLY A 673 8.52 -11.07 -9.86
CA GLY A 673 8.70 -10.14 -8.75
C GLY A 673 7.56 -10.17 -7.71
N GLN A 674 6.35 -10.60 -8.11
CA GLN A 674 5.18 -10.61 -7.23
C GLN A 674 5.08 -11.88 -6.36
N ALA A 675 5.93 -12.90 -6.59
CA ALA A 675 5.93 -14.15 -5.81
C ALA A 675 7.09 -14.20 -4.81
N VAL A 676 6.81 -14.71 -3.61
CA VAL A 676 7.87 -15.09 -2.68
C VAL A 676 8.73 -16.18 -3.30
N GLU A 677 10.02 -16.22 -2.97
CA GLU A 677 10.92 -17.21 -3.55
C GLU A 677 10.42 -18.66 -3.42
N PRO A 678 9.97 -19.18 -2.25
CA PRO A 678 9.45 -20.55 -2.13
C PRO A 678 8.22 -20.84 -3.00
N GLU A 679 7.42 -19.83 -3.36
CA GLU A 679 6.31 -19.98 -4.30
C GLU A 679 6.81 -20.12 -5.74
N SER A 680 7.84 -19.34 -6.11
CA SER A 680 8.52 -19.50 -7.41
C SER A 680 9.10 -20.91 -7.56
N ILE A 681 9.66 -21.47 -6.49
CA ILE A 681 10.22 -22.83 -6.48
C ILE A 681 9.16 -23.91 -6.77
N ILE A 682 7.87 -23.68 -6.49
CA ILE A 682 6.79 -24.66 -6.81
C ILE A 682 6.74 -24.95 -8.32
N GLY A 683 7.00 -23.94 -9.16
CA GLY A 683 7.05 -24.07 -10.62
C GLY A 683 8.35 -24.66 -11.18
N ILE A 684 9.36 -24.89 -10.33
CA ILE A 684 10.73 -25.25 -10.74
C ILE A 684 11.11 -26.63 -10.20
N ALA A 685 11.01 -26.84 -8.88
CA ALA A 685 11.53 -28.02 -8.23
C ALA A 685 10.68 -29.27 -8.47
N GLY A 686 11.32 -30.33 -8.97
CA GLY A 686 10.66 -31.55 -9.42
C GLY A 686 10.05 -31.44 -10.84
N LEU A 687 10.26 -30.34 -11.56
CA LEU A 687 9.77 -30.14 -12.93
C LEU A 687 10.90 -29.83 -13.92
N LEU A 688 11.82 -28.92 -13.56
CA LEU A 688 12.98 -28.54 -14.37
C LEU A 688 14.17 -29.48 -14.13
N HIS A 689 14.92 -29.83 -15.18
CA HIS A 689 16.20 -30.55 -15.03
C HIS A 689 17.31 -29.57 -14.55
N PRO A 690 18.07 -29.87 -13.48
CA PRO A 690 19.02 -28.93 -12.85
C PRO A 690 20.21 -28.49 -13.73
N GLU A 691 20.51 -29.22 -14.81
CA GLU A 691 21.68 -28.95 -15.66
C GLU A 691 21.34 -28.61 -17.12
N GLU A 692 20.24 -29.15 -17.64
CA GLU A 692 19.85 -29.02 -19.06
C GLU A 692 18.64 -28.11 -19.27
N GLY A 693 17.84 -27.91 -18.22
CA GLY A 693 16.64 -27.09 -18.25
C GLY A 693 16.98 -25.59 -18.31
N GLN A 694 16.10 -24.80 -18.94
CA GLN A 694 16.15 -23.35 -18.85
C GLN A 694 15.11 -22.81 -17.88
N LEU A 695 15.51 -21.92 -16.98
CA LEU A 695 14.59 -21.07 -16.23
C LEU A 695 14.64 -19.65 -16.80
N VAL A 696 13.49 -19.10 -17.16
CA VAL A 696 13.35 -17.70 -17.60
C VAL A 696 12.43 -16.98 -16.62
N LEU A 697 12.92 -15.92 -15.98
CA LEU A 697 12.15 -15.09 -15.05
C LEU A 697 11.91 -13.72 -15.69
N ALA A 698 10.65 -13.31 -15.81
CA ALA A 698 10.30 -11.93 -16.14
C ALA A 698 9.59 -11.26 -14.98
N GLY A 699 9.84 -9.96 -14.81
CA GLY A 699 9.29 -9.20 -13.69
C GLY A 699 9.87 -7.79 -13.63
N ASP A 700 9.66 -7.10 -12.52
CA ASP A 700 10.24 -5.78 -12.29
C ASP A 700 10.45 -5.58 -10.78
N PRO A 701 11.70 -5.50 -10.30
CA PRO A 701 11.99 -5.37 -8.87
C PRO A 701 11.57 -4.01 -8.29
N GLN A 702 11.12 -3.06 -9.12
CA GLN A 702 10.59 -1.76 -8.71
C GLN A 702 9.05 -1.69 -8.73
N GLN A 703 8.36 -2.80 -9.01
CA GLN A 703 6.89 -2.90 -8.96
C GLN A 703 6.40 -3.54 -7.65
N LEU A 704 5.18 -4.07 -7.63
CA LEU A 704 4.62 -4.75 -6.47
C LEU A 704 5.43 -6.01 -6.15
N GLY A 705 6.08 -6.01 -5.00
CA GLY A 705 6.69 -7.21 -4.42
C GLY A 705 5.67 -8.16 -3.79
N PRO A 706 6.12 -9.27 -3.19
CA PRO A 706 5.24 -10.30 -2.64
C PRO A 706 4.44 -9.82 -1.42
N THR A 707 3.18 -10.24 -1.31
CA THR A 707 2.33 -9.91 -0.16
C THR A 707 2.50 -10.93 0.97
N LEU A 708 3.22 -10.53 2.02
CA LEU A 708 3.38 -11.30 3.26
C LEU A 708 2.67 -10.63 4.44
N ARG A 709 2.30 -11.44 5.44
CA ARG A 709 1.62 -10.96 6.65
C ARG A 709 2.59 -10.81 7.82
N SER A 710 3.54 -11.72 7.96
CA SER A 710 4.45 -11.82 9.11
C SER A 710 5.53 -10.75 9.06
N PRO A 711 5.58 -9.83 10.05
CA PRO A 711 6.65 -8.84 10.14
C PRO A 711 8.02 -9.48 10.31
N LEU A 712 8.08 -10.65 10.97
CA LEU A 712 9.31 -11.43 11.13
C LEU A 712 9.77 -12.03 9.80
N ALA A 713 8.86 -12.61 9.01
CA ALA A 713 9.22 -13.17 7.70
C ALA A 713 9.73 -12.06 6.74
N LEU A 714 9.09 -10.89 6.75
CA LEU A 714 9.55 -9.69 6.04
C LEU A 714 10.94 -9.23 6.52
N GLN A 715 11.13 -9.07 7.83
CA GLN A 715 12.41 -8.65 8.44
C GLN A 715 13.58 -9.55 8.04
N TYR A 716 13.36 -10.86 7.95
CA TYR A 716 14.39 -11.84 7.61
C TYR A 716 14.41 -12.22 6.10
N GLY A 717 13.83 -11.38 5.25
CA GLY A 717 14.06 -11.38 3.80
C GLY A 717 13.12 -12.26 2.96
N MET A 718 12.05 -12.83 3.53
CA MET A 718 11.07 -13.60 2.74
C MET A 718 10.29 -12.70 1.76
N GLY A 719 10.27 -11.38 1.99
CA GLY A 719 9.67 -10.38 1.11
C GLY A 719 10.49 -10.04 -0.14
N LEU A 720 11.64 -10.68 -0.35
CA LEU A 720 12.39 -10.58 -1.61
C LEU A 720 11.94 -11.72 -2.54
N SER A 721 11.62 -11.38 -3.79
CA SER A 721 11.37 -12.39 -4.82
C SER A 721 12.66 -13.09 -5.26
N LEU A 722 12.54 -14.25 -5.93
CA LEU A 722 13.70 -14.95 -6.49
C LEU A 722 14.45 -14.06 -7.52
N LEU A 723 13.70 -13.29 -8.32
CA LEU A 723 14.26 -12.35 -9.29
C LEU A 723 15.04 -11.23 -8.58
N GLU A 724 14.46 -10.61 -7.56
CA GLU A 724 15.15 -9.57 -6.76
C GLU A 724 16.40 -10.10 -6.07
N ARG A 725 16.34 -11.29 -5.45
CA ARG A 725 17.49 -11.89 -4.77
C ARG A 725 18.64 -12.13 -5.75
N LEU A 726 18.34 -12.66 -6.95
CA LEU A 726 19.38 -12.87 -7.96
C LEU A 726 20.00 -11.54 -8.41
N MET A 727 19.19 -10.54 -8.77
CA MET A 727 19.69 -9.21 -9.18
C MET A 727 20.48 -8.48 -8.08
N LYS A 728 20.10 -8.67 -6.81
CA LYS A 728 20.70 -7.97 -5.68
C LYS A 728 21.96 -8.66 -5.17
N ASP A 729 21.93 -9.98 -4.97
CA ASP A 729 22.93 -10.70 -4.18
C ASP A 729 23.89 -11.56 -5.04
N ASN A 730 23.62 -11.77 -6.33
CA ASN A 730 24.46 -12.59 -7.22
C ASN A 730 25.15 -11.75 -8.31
N PRO A 731 26.51 -11.76 -8.39
CA PRO A 731 27.28 -10.94 -9.34
C PRO A 731 26.91 -11.10 -10.82
N LEU A 732 26.40 -12.26 -11.26
CA LEU A 732 26.02 -12.50 -12.66
C LEU A 732 24.86 -11.63 -13.15
N TYR A 733 24.09 -11.08 -12.21
CA TYR A 733 22.87 -10.31 -12.46
C TYR A 733 23.00 -8.84 -12.05
N GLN A 734 24.17 -8.44 -11.56
CA GLN A 734 24.51 -7.06 -11.25
C GLN A 734 25.01 -6.33 -12.52
N LYS A 735 25.07 -5.00 -12.47
CA LYS A 735 25.77 -4.21 -13.48
C LYS A 735 27.28 -4.39 -13.30
N ASP A 736 28.02 -4.46 -14.40
CA ASP A 736 29.47 -4.32 -14.41
C ASP A 736 29.86 -2.96 -13.80
N GLY A 737 30.85 -2.95 -12.90
CA GLY A 737 31.32 -1.75 -12.21
C GLY A 737 32.06 -0.76 -13.12
N GLU A 738 32.66 -1.23 -14.22
CA GLU A 738 33.39 -0.37 -15.16
C GLU A 738 32.46 0.18 -16.26
N PHE A 739 31.55 -0.66 -16.78
CA PHE A 739 30.72 -0.32 -17.94
C PHE A 739 29.26 0.04 -17.60
N GLY A 740 28.78 -0.21 -16.37
CA GLY A 740 27.41 0.09 -15.94
C GLY A 740 26.31 -0.73 -16.64
N HIS A 741 26.69 -1.74 -17.41
CA HIS A 741 25.80 -2.60 -18.19
C HIS A 741 25.67 -3.99 -17.57
N PHE A 742 24.57 -4.69 -17.85
CA PHE A 742 24.39 -6.08 -17.44
C PHE A 742 24.99 -7.04 -18.48
N ASP A 743 25.42 -8.22 -18.04
CA ASP A 743 25.79 -9.29 -18.96
C ASP A 743 24.55 -9.82 -19.71
N SER A 744 24.49 -9.51 -21.01
CA SER A 744 23.42 -9.91 -21.92
C SER A 744 23.18 -11.43 -22.01
N ARG A 745 24.13 -12.27 -21.53
CA ARG A 745 23.97 -13.72 -21.43
C ARG A 745 23.00 -14.15 -20.32
N PHE A 746 22.86 -13.35 -19.27
CA PHE A 746 22.03 -13.65 -18.09
C PHE A 746 20.85 -12.68 -17.93
N VAL A 747 20.98 -11.43 -18.40
CA VAL A 747 19.99 -10.37 -18.16
C VAL A 747 19.73 -9.55 -19.40
N THR A 748 18.46 -9.26 -19.68
CA THR A 748 18.05 -8.14 -20.52
C THR A 748 17.16 -7.17 -19.75
N LYS A 749 17.52 -5.88 -19.77
CA LYS A 749 16.68 -4.76 -19.35
C LYS A 749 15.90 -4.23 -20.55
N LEU A 750 14.57 -4.27 -20.50
CA LEU A 750 13.70 -3.70 -21.53
C LEU A 750 13.42 -2.23 -21.23
N LEU A 751 13.85 -1.34 -22.15
CA LEU A 751 13.82 0.11 -21.95
C LEU A 751 12.61 0.78 -22.61
N ARG A 752 12.27 0.38 -23.83
CA ARG A 752 11.24 1.05 -24.66
C ARG A 752 9.84 0.80 -24.11
N ASN A 753 9.13 1.87 -23.75
CA ASN A 753 7.76 1.78 -23.27
C ASN A 753 6.74 1.89 -24.41
N TYR A 754 5.75 1.01 -24.43
CA TYR A 754 4.70 0.94 -25.45
C TYR A 754 3.28 1.15 -24.90
N ARG A 755 3.15 1.47 -23.60
CA ARG A 755 1.85 1.58 -22.91
C ARG A 755 1.48 3.02 -22.57
N SER A 756 2.44 3.79 -22.06
CA SER A 756 2.17 5.08 -21.42
C SER A 756 2.64 6.24 -22.30
N HIS A 757 1.82 7.29 -22.39
CA HIS A 757 2.31 8.56 -22.95
C HIS A 757 3.48 9.07 -22.10
N PRO A 758 4.57 9.57 -22.69
CA PRO A 758 5.84 9.42 -21.99
C PRO A 758 6.05 10.15 -20.62
N ALA A 759 5.39 11.25 -20.19
CA ALA A 759 5.61 11.81 -18.82
C ALA A 759 4.72 11.24 -17.73
N ILE A 760 3.77 10.36 -18.09
CA ILE A 760 3.31 9.38 -17.10
C ILE A 760 4.54 8.60 -16.58
N LEU A 761 5.56 8.41 -17.43
CA LEU A 761 6.83 7.80 -17.05
C LEU A 761 7.80 8.79 -16.40
N LYS A 762 7.83 10.09 -16.74
CA LYS A 762 8.82 11.06 -16.22
C LYS A 762 9.10 10.95 -14.72
N ILE A 763 8.06 10.98 -13.89
CA ILE A 763 8.22 10.93 -12.42
C ILE A 763 8.69 9.53 -11.97
N PRO A 764 8.04 8.41 -12.34
CA PRO A 764 8.57 7.07 -12.05
C PRO A 764 10.00 6.86 -12.54
N ASN A 765 10.35 7.44 -13.69
CA ASN A 765 11.63 7.33 -14.35
C ASN A 765 12.76 8.07 -13.60
N GLU A 766 12.49 9.28 -13.16
CA GLU A 766 13.41 10.07 -12.33
C GLU A 766 13.62 9.45 -10.94
N LEU A 767 12.61 8.74 -10.40
CA LEU A 767 12.64 8.18 -9.05
C LEU A 767 13.13 6.72 -8.97
N PHE A 768 12.83 5.87 -9.97
CA PHE A 768 13.03 4.41 -9.89
C PHE A 768 13.83 3.81 -11.06
N TYR A 769 14.03 4.53 -12.17
CA TYR A 769 14.61 3.97 -13.41
C TYR A 769 15.71 4.84 -14.06
N GLU A 770 16.47 5.57 -13.25
CA GLU A 770 17.71 6.26 -13.67
C GLU A 770 17.57 7.25 -14.86
N LYS A 771 16.35 7.76 -15.11
CA LYS A 771 15.98 8.73 -16.17
C LYS A 771 15.90 8.21 -17.62
N GLU A 772 15.80 6.91 -17.87
CA GLU A 772 15.73 6.29 -19.21
C GLU A 772 14.41 6.47 -20.05
N LEU A 773 13.32 7.06 -19.51
CA LEU A 773 11.96 7.28 -20.12
C LEU A 773 11.58 8.81 -20.31
N GLN A 774 10.40 9.27 -20.85
CA GLN A 774 10.22 10.66 -21.42
C GLN A 774 8.99 11.59 -21.02
N GLY A 775 8.26 12.28 -21.95
CA GLY A 775 7.34 13.48 -21.79
C GLY A 775 5.77 13.43 -21.97
N PHE A 776 5.02 14.32 -21.25
CA PHE A 776 3.54 14.62 -21.01
C PHE A 776 2.47 13.54 -20.60
N PRO A 777 1.23 13.88 -20.11
CA PRO A 777 0.81 14.68 -18.93
C PRO A 777 0.29 13.89 -17.69
N LEU A 778 0.20 14.56 -16.53
CA LEU A 778 -0.41 14.08 -15.28
C LEU A 778 -1.12 15.25 -14.55
N ILE A 779 -2.23 14.98 -13.84
CA ILE A 779 -2.89 15.94 -12.92
C ILE A 779 -2.95 15.32 -11.52
N PHE A 780 -2.61 16.11 -10.49
CA PHE A 780 -2.82 15.77 -9.09
C PHE A 780 -3.87 16.71 -8.49
N HIS A 781 -5.04 16.19 -8.12
CA HIS A 781 -6.12 16.97 -7.51
C HIS A 781 -6.12 16.75 -5.99
N GLY A 782 -5.82 17.80 -5.22
CA GLY A 782 -5.87 17.73 -3.75
C GLY A 782 -7.30 17.82 -3.23
N VAL A 783 -7.80 16.77 -2.58
CA VAL A 783 -9.18 16.68 -2.07
C VAL A 783 -9.21 16.91 -0.56
N LEU A 784 -10.09 17.79 -0.07
CA LEU A 784 -10.32 18.05 1.36
C LEU A 784 -11.38 17.10 1.93
N GLY A 785 -11.09 15.80 1.85
CA GLY A 785 -11.96 14.71 2.29
C GLY A 785 -11.63 14.19 3.70
N LYS A 786 -12.34 13.13 4.10
CA LYS A 786 -12.12 12.39 5.34
C LYS A 786 -12.21 10.89 5.07
N ASP A 787 -11.24 10.14 5.58
CA ASP A 787 -11.26 8.68 5.51
C ASP A 787 -12.23 8.14 6.58
N GLU A 788 -13.29 7.49 6.13
CA GLU A 788 -14.34 6.90 6.95
C GLU A 788 -14.33 5.36 6.86
N ARG A 789 -14.99 4.72 7.83
CA ARG A 789 -15.24 3.27 7.91
C ARG A 789 -16.65 3.04 8.42
N GLU A 790 -17.25 1.90 8.09
CA GLU A 790 -18.61 1.57 8.52
C GLU A 790 -18.70 0.15 9.12
N ALA A 791 -19.58 0.01 10.12
CA ALA A 791 -19.84 -1.24 10.83
C ALA A 791 -18.55 -1.95 11.28
N ASN A 792 -18.38 -3.22 10.91
CA ASN A 792 -17.19 -4.02 11.25
C ASN A 792 -16.14 -4.04 10.12
N SER A 793 -16.32 -3.27 9.03
CA SER A 793 -15.40 -3.32 7.89
C SER A 793 -14.06 -2.64 8.22
N PRO A 794 -12.91 -3.34 8.06
CA PRO A 794 -11.60 -2.74 8.25
C PRO A 794 -11.14 -1.88 7.05
N SER A 795 -11.90 -1.84 5.94
CA SER A 795 -11.56 -1.09 4.74
C SER A 795 -12.06 0.36 4.82
N PHE A 796 -11.22 1.30 4.38
CA PHE A 796 -11.55 2.73 4.33
C PHE A 796 -12.28 3.12 3.04
N PHE A 797 -13.01 4.22 3.10
CA PHE A 797 -13.54 4.95 1.95
C PHE A 797 -13.50 6.46 2.24
N ASN A 798 -13.47 7.29 1.20
CA ASN A 798 -13.42 8.75 1.30
C ASN A 798 -14.38 9.34 0.28
N VAL A 799 -15.51 9.87 0.76
CA VAL A 799 -16.63 10.22 -0.11
C VAL A 799 -16.34 11.45 -0.98
N SER A 800 -15.57 12.42 -0.46
CA SER A 800 -15.21 13.62 -1.24
C SER A 800 -14.28 13.31 -2.41
N GLU A 801 -13.47 12.26 -2.33
CA GLU A 801 -12.72 11.78 -3.51
C GLU A 801 -13.65 11.23 -4.59
N ILE A 802 -14.75 10.57 -4.19
CA ILE A 802 -15.76 10.04 -5.12
C ILE A 802 -16.53 11.17 -5.80
N GLU A 803 -16.85 12.25 -5.09
CA GLU A 803 -17.49 13.44 -5.67
C GLU A 803 -16.60 14.08 -6.74
N VAL A 804 -15.29 14.25 -6.47
CA VAL A 804 -14.32 14.77 -7.45
C VAL A 804 -14.14 13.82 -8.63
N LEU A 805 -14.15 12.51 -8.40
CA LEU A 805 -14.10 11.50 -9.45
C LEU A 805 -15.35 11.54 -10.35
N VAL A 806 -16.55 11.69 -9.76
CA VAL A 806 -17.81 11.85 -10.50
C VAL A 806 -17.77 13.12 -11.36
N ASP A 807 -17.30 14.25 -10.81
CA ASP A 807 -17.12 15.51 -11.55
C ASP A 807 -16.16 15.34 -12.75
N TYR A 808 -15.04 14.63 -12.59
CA TYR A 808 -14.14 14.31 -13.70
C TYR A 808 -14.80 13.41 -14.75
N LEU A 809 -15.55 12.38 -14.36
CA LEU A 809 -16.25 11.50 -15.31
C LEU A 809 -17.33 12.25 -16.10
N THR A 810 -18.14 13.09 -15.44
CA THR A 810 -19.15 13.91 -16.09
C THR A 810 -18.50 14.87 -17.09
N LYS A 811 -17.41 15.56 -16.72
CA LYS A 811 -16.64 16.41 -17.63
C LYS A 811 -16.06 15.64 -18.82
N LEU A 812 -15.53 14.44 -18.60
CA LEU A 812 -15.01 13.56 -19.66
C LEU A 812 -16.12 13.07 -20.60
N MET A 813 -17.36 12.93 -20.12
CA MET A 813 -18.53 12.58 -20.93
C MET A 813 -19.06 13.78 -21.73
N GLU A 814 -19.14 14.96 -21.11
CA GLU A 814 -19.66 16.19 -21.75
C GLU A 814 -18.73 16.80 -22.80
N THR A 815 -17.42 16.57 -22.71
CA THR A 815 -16.41 17.18 -23.60
C THR A 815 -16.06 16.34 -24.83
N GLN A 816 -16.59 15.12 -24.96
CA GLN A 816 -16.27 14.21 -26.07
C GLN A 816 -16.64 14.78 -27.44
N GLY A 817 -15.78 14.53 -28.44
CA GLY A 817 -16.03 14.90 -29.84
C GLY A 817 -16.04 16.41 -30.13
N LYS A 818 -15.96 17.26 -29.11
CA LYS A 818 -15.87 18.72 -29.26
C LYS A 818 -14.41 19.10 -29.51
N LYS A 819 -14.19 20.10 -30.38
CA LYS A 819 -12.86 20.68 -30.70
C LYS A 819 -11.80 19.65 -31.14
N GLY A 820 -12.20 18.58 -31.82
CA GLY A 820 -11.29 17.54 -32.32
C GLY A 820 -10.80 16.54 -31.26
N LEU A 821 -11.36 16.54 -30.05
CA LEU A 821 -11.03 15.55 -29.03
C LEU A 821 -11.58 14.15 -29.41
N PRO A 822 -10.81 13.06 -29.20
CA PRO A 822 -11.27 11.71 -29.47
C PRO A 822 -12.47 11.34 -28.58
N LYS A 823 -13.37 10.51 -29.12
CA LYS A 823 -14.54 10.01 -28.39
C LYS A 823 -14.13 8.84 -27.50
N LEU A 824 -14.06 9.08 -26.19
CA LEU A 824 -13.74 8.06 -25.18
C LEU A 824 -14.97 7.18 -24.89
N SER A 825 -14.76 5.89 -24.71
CA SER A 825 -15.78 4.95 -24.25
C SER A 825 -15.46 4.45 -22.84
N PRO A 826 -16.45 3.95 -22.05
CA PRO A 826 -16.21 3.54 -20.67
C PRO A 826 -15.11 2.48 -20.50
N LYS A 827 -14.95 1.57 -21.48
CA LYS A 827 -13.85 0.58 -21.55
C LYS A 827 -12.44 1.17 -21.66
N ASP A 828 -12.31 2.43 -22.10
CA ASP A 828 -11.02 3.14 -22.22
C ASP A 828 -10.58 3.77 -20.89
N ILE A 829 -11.45 3.74 -19.86
CA ILE A 829 -11.23 4.35 -18.55
C ILE A 829 -11.06 3.24 -17.50
N GLY A 830 -10.00 3.37 -16.69
CA GLY A 830 -9.73 2.52 -15.53
C GLY A 830 -9.70 3.34 -14.26
N ILE A 831 -10.52 2.96 -13.27
CA ILE A 831 -10.55 3.54 -11.94
C ILE A 831 -9.95 2.53 -10.97
N ILE A 832 -8.93 2.95 -10.24
CA ILE A 832 -8.15 2.09 -9.34
C ILE A 832 -8.10 2.74 -7.96
N ALA A 833 -8.48 2.00 -6.92
CA ALA A 833 -8.41 2.46 -5.53
C ALA A 833 -7.79 1.38 -4.64
N PRO A 834 -6.94 1.72 -3.63
CA PRO A 834 -6.29 0.72 -2.78
C PRO A 834 -7.25 0.04 -1.80
N TYR A 835 -8.41 0.66 -1.52
CA TYR A 835 -9.40 0.16 -0.58
C TYR A 835 -10.65 -0.34 -1.31
N ARG A 836 -11.06 -1.57 -1.01
CA ARG A 836 -12.23 -2.16 -1.67
C ARG A 836 -13.54 -1.48 -1.30
N LYS A 837 -13.65 -0.92 -0.09
CA LYS A 837 -14.82 -0.12 0.28
C LYS A 837 -14.94 1.17 -0.55
N GLN A 838 -13.82 1.78 -0.94
CA GLN A 838 -13.79 2.89 -1.91
C GLN A 838 -14.31 2.43 -3.29
N VAL A 839 -13.87 1.26 -3.78
CA VAL A 839 -14.39 0.65 -5.04
C VAL A 839 -15.91 0.43 -4.98
N GLU A 840 -16.44 -0.13 -3.89
CA GLU A 840 -17.88 -0.36 -3.70
C GLU A 840 -18.66 0.97 -3.69
N LYS A 841 -18.18 1.98 -2.96
CA LYS A 841 -18.82 3.30 -2.87
C LYS A 841 -18.76 4.04 -4.21
N ILE A 842 -17.69 3.90 -5.00
CA ILE A 842 -17.61 4.41 -6.38
C ILE A 842 -18.66 3.71 -7.26
N GLN A 843 -18.76 2.38 -7.22
CA GLN A 843 -19.78 1.64 -7.98
C GLN A 843 -21.20 2.05 -7.60
N LYS A 844 -21.47 2.33 -6.31
CA LYS A 844 -22.75 2.91 -5.87
C LYS A 844 -22.97 4.31 -6.44
N ALA A 845 -21.96 5.19 -6.43
CA ALA A 845 -22.03 6.54 -6.98
C ALA A 845 -22.37 6.55 -8.48
N LEU A 846 -21.71 5.70 -9.27
CA LEU A 846 -21.93 5.56 -10.71
C LEU A 846 -23.38 5.19 -11.07
N ASN A 847 -24.05 4.40 -10.22
CA ASN A 847 -25.46 4.04 -10.40
C ASN A 847 -26.43 5.11 -9.86
N PHE A 848 -25.99 5.93 -8.89
CA PHE A 848 -26.80 6.96 -8.24
C PHE A 848 -26.88 8.25 -9.07
N VAL A 849 -25.80 8.65 -9.73
CA VAL A 849 -25.72 9.85 -10.57
C VAL A 849 -26.39 9.57 -11.92
N LYS A 850 -27.48 10.28 -12.23
CA LYS A 850 -28.33 10.01 -13.41
C LYS A 850 -27.57 10.14 -14.73
N GLU A 851 -26.72 11.16 -14.82
CA GLU A 851 -25.94 11.49 -16.00
C GLU A 851 -24.96 10.36 -16.34
N LEU A 852 -24.32 9.78 -15.32
CA LEU A 852 -23.37 8.67 -15.48
C LEU A 852 -24.07 7.31 -15.66
N SER A 853 -25.21 7.08 -15.01
CA SER A 853 -25.98 5.84 -15.18
C SER A 853 -26.60 5.71 -16.58
N GLN A 854 -26.82 6.83 -17.26
CA GLN A 854 -27.25 6.90 -18.66
C GLN A 854 -26.09 6.87 -19.67
N TRP A 855 -24.82 6.90 -19.23
CA TRP A 855 -23.69 6.77 -20.14
C TRP A 855 -23.72 5.39 -20.81
N LYS A 856 -23.89 5.39 -22.14
CA LYS A 856 -23.90 4.16 -22.92
C LYS A 856 -22.68 3.29 -22.62
N ASP A 857 -22.93 2.01 -22.36
CA ASP A 857 -21.92 0.99 -22.09
C ASP A 857 -21.13 1.20 -20.77
N ILE A 858 -21.67 1.98 -19.80
CA ILE A 858 -21.04 2.25 -18.47
C ILE A 858 -20.64 0.98 -17.70
N LYS A 859 -21.28 -0.16 -17.95
CA LYS A 859 -20.92 -1.46 -17.36
C LYS A 859 -19.54 -1.98 -17.79
N GLU A 860 -18.96 -1.44 -18.86
CA GLU A 860 -17.59 -1.74 -19.29
C GLU A 860 -16.52 -0.93 -18.52
N LEU A 861 -16.92 0.09 -17.74
CA LEU A 861 -16.02 0.89 -16.91
C LEU A 861 -15.37 0.03 -15.83
N LYS A 862 -14.04 -0.07 -15.86
CA LYS A 862 -13.29 -0.91 -14.92
C LYS A 862 -13.01 -0.16 -13.62
N VAL A 863 -13.76 -0.47 -12.56
CA VAL A 863 -13.50 0.00 -11.19
C VAL A 863 -12.97 -1.16 -10.36
N ASN A 864 -11.66 -1.16 -10.07
CA ASN A 864 -10.97 -2.29 -9.44
C ASN A 864 -10.13 -1.87 -8.23
N PRO A 865 -9.89 -2.78 -7.27
CA PRO A 865 -8.86 -2.59 -6.27
C PRO A 865 -7.45 -2.62 -6.90
N VAL A 866 -6.45 -2.07 -6.21
CA VAL A 866 -5.01 -2.19 -6.61
C VAL A 866 -4.51 -3.65 -6.50
N LEU A 867 -5.15 -4.47 -5.68
CA LEU A 867 -4.79 -5.85 -5.32
C LEU A 867 -6.04 -6.75 -5.33
#